data_AF-A0A348ZTP6-F1
#
_entry.id   AF-A0A348ZTP6-F1
#
_cell.length_a   1.000
_cell.length_b   1.000
_cell.length_c   1.000
_cell.angle_alpha   90.00
_cell.angle_beta   90.00
_cell.angle_gamma   90.00
#
_symmetry.space_group_name_H-M   'P 1'
#
loop_
_entity.id
_entity.type
_entity.pdbx_description
1 polymer ?
#
loop_
_entity_poly.entity_id
_entity_poly.type
_entity_poly.pdbx_seq_one_letter_code
_entity_poly.pdbx_strand_id
1 'polypeptide(L)'
;MKYRFDYDVVVIGGGIGGFVSAVTANSLGKRVAIVEKRRVGGNCTNFTCIPSKALIRAAHARRDATRLDRMGLGGFFAEGVDTRNVLSRIRSVVHKAYTKDLPETFQEIGIDVLPGSAQFVDRNRIIRECQVVSAEKFIIAVGTRPLVPPINGLADLDYLTNENLYDLDALPKSLTILGGGVDGLEYASAFAGLGVETTVVEMATRLLPMVDRELVNHLLDALRGEGIRLLMGAKAENLSKEGNESVLAYQFGNGQKGKVKSEKVLVSIGRRPDLDGLLIEKAGVKSTPRGIITDETLRTSAQNIYACGDIVGPYQLASTAEYQGMIAGANAALPVKQRVDYRNNVYAIFTEPQIGYLGLSEEEARRKYSHKLKVYRFDYRNMRRAMVDGTETGVAKFLLDGNGRLVGAHILGEAAAEVIHEAQVVKAFKKPLRKLYAVTHAYPTYAQALVGRASQLAYLDRMGDSFFVRKGLALFPGLENRLSLGRERLAETGRPPSIGPIPGQQPPLAVEAFDNDTIWIIRLPETLFDYDEEPLFSRVFPGDTGRGRSLILDFGEVTKMNGLGADMLVKLCARATMKGGSVSAFNLPDGMGDVFKVSELDQAIGLFGTPEEALSAAGIRDRGYTLPGHTGEPVPIDTSRWAKPVVLLSLPNRIEGARNLNVDGRRVVGPINGFGRLWQKIFRLYIKDGMVTPEEAIDALKHNFPSFQPSFNRFFPSPAGIAPGEIVLIDSMTPGGPVSTGVMVLYADDRSFTFACPQGHPESGFVTFSAFENEGDTVVQVLGLARANDPVYEGAFRFVGSKIQTRIWTHLLSSLAAHLGVPANVVLDARCIDGGVRWDQAKNIRYNAQIGTMLGEPIYVLKRLFKSSRGKEANAGR
;
A
#
# COMPACT_ATOMS: atom_id res chain seq x y z
N MET A 1 -45.38 48.97 -22.90
CA MET A 1 -46.19 48.07 -22.04
C MET A 1 -45.28 46.97 -21.53
N LYS A 2 -45.09 46.82 -20.20
CA LYS A 2 -44.42 45.62 -19.66
C LYS A 2 -45.41 44.47 -19.81
N TYR A 3 -45.04 43.42 -20.55
CA TYR A 3 -45.82 42.17 -20.54
C TYR A 3 -45.94 41.69 -19.09
N ARG A 4 -47.18 41.53 -18.62
CA ARG A 4 -47.43 40.99 -17.28
C ARG A 4 -47.41 39.47 -17.40
N PHE A 5 -46.31 38.85 -17.00
CA PHE A 5 -46.20 37.40 -16.89
C PHE A 5 -46.89 36.91 -15.61
N ASP A 6 -47.43 35.69 -15.66
CA ASP A 6 -48.04 35.03 -14.49
C ASP A 6 -46.99 34.91 -13.38
N TYR A 7 -45.79 34.46 -13.74
CA TYR A 7 -44.64 34.29 -12.85
C TYR A 7 -43.39 35.01 -13.35
N ASP A 8 -42.48 35.31 -12.43
CA ASP A 8 -41.16 35.82 -12.80
C ASP A 8 -40.22 34.66 -13.16
N VAL A 9 -40.33 33.53 -12.44
CA VAL A 9 -39.58 32.30 -12.72
C VAL A 9 -40.50 31.08 -12.65
N VAL A 10 -40.50 30.24 -13.68
CA VAL A 10 -41.12 28.91 -13.63
C VAL A 10 -40.04 27.84 -13.67
N VAL A 11 -40.08 26.92 -12.71
CA VAL A 11 -39.19 25.75 -12.66
C VAL A 11 -39.95 24.53 -13.15
N ILE A 12 -39.40 23.78 -14.10
CA ILE A 12 -40.01 22.57 -14.65
C ILE A 12 -39.26 21.36 -14.09
N GLY A 13 -39.92 20.62 -13.19
CA GLY A 13 -39.35 19.52 -12.41
C GLY A 13 -39.10 19.92 -10.96
N GLY A 14 -39.67 19.18 -10.02
CA GLY A 14 -39.61 19.36 -8.57
C GLY A 14 -38.60 18.47 -7.86
N GLY A 15 -37.57 17.97 -8.56
CA GLY A 15 -36.43 17.29 -7.93
C GLY A 15 -35.51 18.26 -7.18
N ILE A 16 -34.47 17.74 -6.52
CA ILE A 16 -33.52 18.54 -5.70
C ILE A 16 -32.99 19.79 -6.42
N GLY A 17 -32.55 19.69 -7.68
CA GLY A 17 -32.09 20.86 -8.42
C GLY A 17 -33.20 21.86 -8.71
N GLY A 18 -34.41 21.39 -8.98
CA GLY A 18 -35.57 22.21 -9.30
C GLY A 18 -36.13 22.95 -8.10
N PHE A 19 -36.44 22.25 -7.01
CA PHE A 19 -36.99 22.92 -5.84
C PHE A 19 -35.96 23.85 -5.18
N VAL A 20 -34.66 23.51 -5.19
CA VAL A 20 -33.60 24.43 -4.69
C VAL A 20 -33.50 25.68 -5.56
N SER A 21 -33.61 25.54 -6.90
CA SER A 21 -33.73 26.70 -7.79
C SER A 21 -34.94 27.57 -7.47
N ALA A 22 -36.09 26.95 -7.22
CA ALA A 22 -37.33 27.65 -6.92
C ALA A 22 -37.22 28.41 -5.58
N VAL A 23 -36.76 27.74 -4.53
CA VAL A 23 -36.50 28.34 -3.21
C VAL A 23 -35.53 29.50 -3.34
N THR A 24 -34.41 29.32 -4.05
CA THR A 24 -33.41 30.37 -4.24
C THR A 24 -33.99 31.59 -4.96
N ALA A 25 -34.74 31.40 -6.05
CA ALA A 25 -35.35 32.50 -6.80
C ALA A 25 -36.42 33.22 -5.95
N ASN A 26 -37.23 32.47 -5.21
CA ASN A 26 -38.26 33.02 -4.32
C ASN A 26 -37.66 33.82 -3.17
N SER A 27 -36.59 33.33 -2.54
CA SER A 27 -35.83 34.07 -1.51
C SER A 27 -35.20 35.37 -2.01
N LEU A 28 -35.06 35.53 -3.33
CA LEU A 28 -34.61 36.76 -3.99
C LEU A 28 -35.78 37.66 -4.46
N GLY A 29 -36.99 37.39 -3.96
CA GLY A 29 -38.18 38.21 -4.18
C GLY A 29 -38.89 37.98 -5.50
N LYS A 30 -38.67 36.84 -6.18
CA LYS A 30 -39.36 36.48 -7.42
C LYS A 30 -40.66 35.75 -7.13
N ARG A 31 -41.68 35.97 -7.96
CA ARG A 31 -42.88 35.12 -8.00
C ARG A 31 -42.54 33.82 -8.74
N VAL A 32 -42.62 32.69 -8.04
CA VAL A 32 -42.13 31.40 -8.54
C VAL A 32 -43.23 30.36 -8.57
N ALA A 33 -43.24 29.55 -9.62
CA ALA A 33 -43.98 28.29 -9.66
C ALA A 33 -43.08 27.10 -10.02
N ILE A 34 -43.38 25.93 -9.46
CA ILE A 34 -42.81 24.64 -9.82
C ILE A 34 -43.88 23.85 -10.60
N VAL A 35 -43.54 23.35 -11.78
CA VAL A 35 -44.38 22.42 -12.54
C VAL A 35 -43.84 21.00 -12.36
N GLU A 36 -44.60 20.10 -11.74
CA GLU A 36 -44.17 18.74 -11.43
C GLU A 36 -45.20 17.70 -11.87
N LYS A 37 -44.80 16.80 -12.78
CA LYS A 37 -45.70 15.81 -13.42
C LYS A 37 -45.98 14.57 -12.57
N ARG A 38 -45.15 14.28 -11.58
CA ARG A 38 -45.27 13.13 -10.67
C ARG A 38 -45.37 13.64 -9.23
N ARG A 39 -44.28 13.53 -8.47
CA ARG A 39 -44.18 13.92 -7.06
C ARG A 39 -42.96 14.80 -6.87
N VAL A 40 -43.12 15.82 -6.05
CA VAL A 40 -42.02 16.69 -5.63
C VAL A 40 -40.98 15.87 -4.85
N GLY A 41 -39.74 16.35 -4.81
CA GLY A 41 -38.55 15.58 -4.39
C GLY A 41 -37.91 14.78 -5.53
N GLY A 42 -38.65 14.54 -6.63
CA GLY A 42 -38.15 13.88 -7.83
C GLY A 42 -37.55 12.51 -7.56
N ASN A 43 -36.54 12.11 -8.35
CA ASN A 43 -35.94 10.78 -8.22
C ASN A 43 -35.26 10.54 -6.87
N CYS A 44 -34.56 11.53 -6.33
CA CYS A 44 -33.69 11.33 -5.16
C CYS A 44 -34.50 10.94 -3.90
N THR A 45 -35.60 11.65 -3.63
CA THR A 45 -36.50 11.32 -2.52
C THR A 45 -37.28 10.03 -2.78
N ASN A 46 -37.82 9.87 -3.99
CA ASN A 46 -38.85 8.87 -4.24
C ASN A 46 -38.33 7.51 -4.75
N PHE A 47 -37.23 7.49 -5.53
CA PHE A 47 -36.84 6.31 -6.33
C PHE A 47 -35.35 5.94 -6.26
N THR A 48 -34.45 6.83 -5.82
CA THR A 48 -33.00 6.55 -5.84
C THR A 48 -32.37 6.72 -4.46
N CYS A 49 -31.98 7.94 -4.07
CA CYS A 49 -31.13 8.20 -2.91
C CYS A 49 -31.72 7.67 -1.60
N ILE A 50 -32.91 8.14 -1.20
CA ILE A 50 -33.51 7.76 0.08
C ILE A 50 -33.82 6.25 0.16
N PRO A 51 -34.50 5.65 -0.82
CA PRO A 51 -34.84 4.23 -0.71
C PRO A 51 -33.61 3.31 -0.83
N SER A 52 -32.63 3.62 -1.69
CA SER A 52 -31.40 2.81 -1.80
C SER A 52 -30.58 2.86 -0.52
N LYS A 53 -30.44 4.03 0.11
CA LYS A 53 -29.66 4.16 1.35
C LYS A 53 -30.39 3.51 2.53
N ALA A 54 -31.72 3.50 2.53
CA ALA A 54 -32.51 2.71 3.50
C ALA A 54 -32.30 1.19 3.31
N LEU A 55 -32.26 0.70 2.06
CA LEU A 55 -31.96 -0.70 1.73
C LEU A 55 -30.54 -1.09 2.15
N ILE A 56 -29.54 -0.29 1.78
CA ILE A 56 -28.13 -0.47 2.16
C ILE A 56 -27.99 -0.53 3.69
N ARG A 57 -28.68 0.35 4.43
CA ARG A 57 -28.63 0.33 5.89
C ARG A 57 -29.20 -0.96 6.48
N ALA A 58 -30.27 -1.51 5.89
CA ALA A 58 -30.83 -2.79 6.32
C ALA A 58 -29.85 -3.94 6.07
N ALA A 59 -29.19 -3.95 4.90
CA ALA A 59 -28.13 -4.92 4.59
C ALA A 59 -26.96 -4.82 5.57
N HIS A 60 -26.48 -3.61 5.86
CA HIS A 60 -25.43 -3.37 6.84
C HIS A 60 -25.81 -3.88 8.23
N ALA A 61 -27.04 -3.61 8.70
CA ALA A 61 -27.52 -4.09 10.00
C ALA A 61 -27.53 -5.62 10.09
N ARG A 62 -27.92 -6.31 9.01
CA ARG A 62 -27.84 -7.78 8.95
C ARG A 62 -26.40 -8.27 8.98
N ARG A 63 -25.47 -7.60 8.30
CA ARG A 63 -24.05 -7.96 8.37
C ARG A 63 -23.48 -7.79 9.78
N ASP A 64 -23.78 -6.68 10.44
CA ASP A 64 -23.38 -6.45 11.84
C ASP A 64 -23.91 -7.59 12.73
N ALA A 65 -25.18 -7.98 12.54
CA ALA A 65 -25.78 -9.12 13.20
C ALA A 65 -24.95 -10.41 12.98
N THR A 66 -24.58 -10.74 11.74
CA THR A 66 -23.76 -11.94 11.46
C THR A 66 -22.34 -11.89 12.05
N ARG A 67 -21.86 -10.70 12.47
CA ARG A 67 -20.54 -10.52 13.10
C ARG A 67 -20.61 -10.56 14.64
N LEU A 68 -21.80 -10.60 15.25
CA LEU A 68 -21.92 -10.57 16.71
C LEU A 68 -21.20 -11.73 17.42
N ASP A 69 -21.10 -12.91 16.79
CA ASP A 69 -20.31 -14.03 17.31
C ASP A 69 -18.84 -13.63 17.55
N ARG A 70 -18.25 -12.88 16.60
CA ARG A 70 -16.87 -12.37 16.73
C ARG A 70 -16.73 -11.32 17.83
N MET A 71 -17.84 -10.70 18.23
CA MET A 71 -17.90 -9.74 19.33
C MET A 71 -18.21 -10.41 20.69
N GLY A 72 -18.29 -11.75 20.74
CA GLY A 72 -18.61 -12.49 21.95
C GLY A 72 -20.09 -12.45 22.35
N LEU A 73 -20.98 -12.05 21.42
CA LEU A 73 -22.43 -11.94 21.63
C LEU A 73 -23.22 -13.05 20.92
N GLY A 74 -22.63 -14.24 20.79
CA GLY A 74 -23.26 -15.36 20.11
C GLY A 74 -24.53 -15.87 20.82
N GLY A 75 -25.46 -16.43 20.04
CA GLY A 75 -26.69 -17.05 20.54
C GLY A 75 -27.96 -16.18 20.50
N PHE A 76 -27.90 -14.97 19.96
CA PHE A 76 -29.04 -14.04 19.87
C PHE A 76 -29.60 -13.88 18.44
N PHE A 77 -30.01 -14.95 17.73
CA PHE A 77 -30.62 -14.75 16.41
C PHE A 77 -31.81 -15.66 16.08
N ALA A 78 -32.82 -15.03 15.48
CA ALA A 78 -33.92 -15.67 14.77
C ALA A 78 -33.45 -16.10 13.37
N GLU A 79 -33.91 -17.25 12.89
CA GLU A 79 -33.61 -17.73 11.54
C GLU A 79 -34.29 -16.87 10.46
N GLY A 80 -33.50 -16.38 9.50
CA GLY A 80 -33.99 -15.72 8.28
C GLY A 80 -34.34 -14.23 8.42
N VAL A 81 -34.33 -13.51 7.28
CA VAL A 81 -34.82 -12.13 7.20
C VAL A 81 -36.09 -12.10 6.37
N ASP A 82 -37.19 -11.60 6.97
CA ASP A 82 -38.42 -11.33 6.23
C ASP A 82 -38.23 -10.06 5.39
N THR A 83 -37.96 -10.26 4.09
CA THR A 83 -37.69 -9.19 3.15
C THR A 83 -38.92 -8.31 2.86
N ARG A 84 -40.13 -8.78 3.20
CA ARG A 84 -41.36 -7.97 3.13
C ARG A 84 -41.35 -6.84 4.14
N ASN A 85 -40.88 -7.13 5.36
CA ASN A 85 -40.73 -6.12 6.41
C ASN A 85 -39.64 -5.09 6.06
N VAL A 86 -38.58 -5.52 5.38
CA VAL A 86 -37.53 -4.63 4.88
C VAL A 86 -38.09 -3.63 3.86
N LEU A 87 -38.80 -4.11 2.83
CA LEU A 87 -39.42 -3.25 1.81
C LEU A 87 -40.49 -2.33 2.40
N SER A 88 -41.33 -2.83 3.32
CA SER A 88 -42.30 -2.02 4.06
C SER A 88 -41.64 -0.88 4.83
N ARG A 89 -40.54 -1.16 5.55
CA ARG A 89 -39.75 -0.13 6.25
C ARG A 89 -39.18 0.90 5.28
N ILE A 90 -38.62 0.48 4.14
CA ILE A 90 -38.07 1.39 3.13
C ILE A 90 -39.17 2.34 2.63
N ARG A 91 -40.35 1.82 2.28
CA ARG A 91 -41.50 2.63 1.86
C ARG A 91 -41.92 3.63 2.95
N SER A 92 -41.90 3.23 4.21
CA SER A 92 -42.17 4.13 5.35
C SER A 92 -41.13 5.25 5.47
N VAL A 93 -39.83 4.95 5.29
CA VAL A 93 -38.76 5.96 5.30
C VAL A 93 -38.92 6.94 4.14
N VAL A 94 -39.21 6.46 2.93
CA VAL A 94 -39.50 7.31 1.76
C VAL A 94 -40.68 8.22 2.03
N HIS A 95 -41.78 7.67 2.56
CA HIS A 95 -42.97 8.47 2.90
C HIS A 95 -42.63 9.58 3.90
N LYS A 96 -41.89 9.26 4.96
CA LYS A 96 -41.44 10.23 5.98
C LYS A 96 -40.47 11.27 5.41
N ALA A 97 -39.63 10.92 4.44
CA ALA A 97 -38.80 11.90 3.76
C ALA A 97 -39.67 12.84 2.90
N TYR A 98 -40.61 12.27 2.16
CA TYR A 98 -41.53 12.99 1.28
C TYR A 98 -42.44 13.98 2.02
N THR A 99 -42.76 13.79 3.31
CA THR A 99 -43.55 14.78 4.07
C THR A 99 -42.91 16.16 4.11
N LYS A 100 -41.59 16.27 3.90
CA LYS A 100 -40.88 17.56 3.80
C LYS A 100 -41.01 18.20 2.41
N ASP A 101 -41.26 17.37 1.40
CA ASP A 101 -41.36 17.74 -0.01
C ASP A 101 -42.83 17.87 -0.46
N LEU A 102 -43.78 17.93 0.47
CA LEU A 102 -45.20 18.09 0.16
C LEU A 102 -45.48 19.43 -0.55
N PRO A 103 -46.36 19.50 -1.56
CA PRO A 103 -46.69 20.75 -2.23
C PRO A 103 -47.06 21.90 -1.28
N GLU A 104 -47.73 21.58 -0.18
CA GLU A 104 -48.15 22.51 0.86
C GLU A 104 -46.96 23.21 1.55
N THR A 105 -45.84 22.52 1.74
CA THR A 105 -44.64 23.11 2.39
C THR A 105 -43.99 24.18 1.51
N PHE A 106 -44.10 24.06 0.18
CA PHE A 106 -43.64 25.06 -0.77
C PHE A 106 -44.61 26.24 -0.87
N GLN A 107 -45.91 25.98 -0.80
CA GLN A 107 -46.94 27.03 -0.80
C GLN A 107 -46.84 27.91 0.44
N GLU A 108 -46.53 27.35 1.62
CA GLU A 108 -46.29 28.09 2.87
C GLU A 108 -45.19 29.15 2.75
N ILE A 109 -44.19 28.91 1.89
CA ILE A 109 -43.10 29.86 1.62
C ILE A 109 -43.33 30.73 0.37
N GLY A 110 -44.54 30.67 -0.22
CA GLY A 110 -44.94 31.52 -1.36
C GLY A 110 -44.56 30.99 -2.74
N ILE A 111 -44.30 29.67 -2.87
CA ILE A 111 -44.01 29.03 -4.15
C ILE A 111 -45.21 28.19 -4.58
N ASP A 112 -45.76 28.50 -5.75
CA ASP A 112 -46.87 27.73 -6.30
C ASP A 112 -46.37 26.37 -6.83
N VAL A 113 -47.06 25.28 -6.49
CA VAL A 113 -46.78 23.95 -7.03
C VAL A 113 -47.92 23.56 -7.97
N LEU A 114 -47.60 23.48 -9.25
CA LEU A 114 -48.52 23.18 -10.34
C LEU A 114 -48.32 21.71 -10.77
N PRO A 115 -49.18 20.78 -10.36
CA PRO A 115 -49.03 19.37 -10.73
C PRO A 115 -49.17 19.19 -12.25
N GLY A 116 -48.60 18.19 -12.89
CA GLY A 116 -48.84 17.88 -14.31
C GLY A 116 -47.65 18.18 -15.24
N SER A 117 -47.82 17.82 -16.51
CA SER A 117 -46.73 17.90 -17.51
C SER A 117 -46.70 19.25 -18.21
N ALA A 118 -45.49 19.80 -18.38
CA ALA A 118 -45.26 21.02 -19.15
C ALA A 118 -44.86 20.73 -20.60
N GLN A 119 -45.34 21.55 -21.53
CA GLN A 119 -44.87 21.59 -22.92
C GLN A 119 -44.59 23.03 -23.33
N PHE A 120 -43.41 23.34 -23.86
CA PHE A 120 -43.13 24.68 -24.37
C PHE A 120 -43.95 24.98 -25.62
N VAL A 121 -44.56 26.17 -25.65
CA VAL A 121 -45.21 26.73 -26.85
C VAL A 121 -44.25 27.68 -27.55
N ASP A 122 -43.53 28.46 -26.75
CA ASP A 122 -42.45 29.35 -27.14
C ASP A 122 -41.51 29.57 -25.94
N ARG A 123 -40.55 30.48 -26.06
CA ARG A 123 -39.55 30.74 -25.00
C ARG A 123 -40.14 31.29 -23.70
N ASN A 124 -41.35 31.84 -23.68
CA ASN A 124 -41.97 32.51 -22.53
C ASN A 124 -43.26 31.83 -22.03
N ARG A 125 -43.76 30.80 -22.72
CA ARG A 125 -45.03 30.15 -22.39
C ARG A 125 -44.94 28.64 -22.48
N ILE A 126 -45.56 27.97 -21.51
CA ILE A 126 -45.79 26.54 -21.50
C ILE A 126 -47.28 26.24 -21.47
N ILE A 127 -47.67 25.05 -21.93
CA ILE A 127 -48.99 24.46 -21.68
C ILE A 127 -48.84 23.39 -20.60
N ARG A 128 -49.73 23.43 -19.60
CA ARG A 128 -49.93 22.43 -18.56
C ARG A 128 -51.42 22.07 -18.54
N GLU A 129 -51.78 20.82 -18.81
CA GLU A 129 -53.17 20.32 -18.79
C GLU A 129 -54.19 21.32 -19.38
N CYS A 130 -53.93 21.78 -20.61
CA CYS A 130 -54.75 22.76 -21.34
C CYS A 130 -54.75 24.22 -20.83
N GLN A 131 -53.97 24.53 -19.79
CA GLN A 131 -53.74 25.90 -19.32
C GLN A 131 -52.41 26.45 -19.84
N VAL A 132 -52.41 27.70 -20.28
CA VAL A 132 -51.18 28.41 -20.66
C VAL A 132 -50.62 29.11 -19.44
N VAL A 133 -49.34 28.84 -19.11
CA VAL A 133 -48.60 29.51 -18.04
C VAL A 133 -47.46 30.30 -18.65
N SER A 134 -47.36 31.58 -18.31
CA SER A 134 -46.35 32.51 -18.83
C SER A 134 -45.34 32.91 -17.76
N ALA A 135 -44.06 33.00 -18.16
CA ALA A 135 -42.99 33.42 -17.26
C ALA A 135 -41.92 34.27 -17.95
N GLU A 136 -41.30 35.18 -17.18
CA GLU A 136 -40.14 35.93 -17.67
C GLU A 136 -38.94 34.99 -17.90
N LYS A 137 -38.68 34.11 -16.92
CA LYS A 137 -37.59 33.11 -16.97
C LYS A 137 -38.11 31.69 -16.72
N PHE A 138 -37.44 30.71 -17.30
CA PHE A 138 -37.64 29.29 -17.01
C PHE A 138 -36.36 28.63 -16.50
N ILE A 139 -36.51 27.63 -15.63
CA ILE A 139 -35.44 26.72 -15.22
C ILE A 139 -35.91 25.29 -15.51
N ILE A 140 -35.20 24.58 -16.38
CA ILE A 140 -35.51 23.19 -16.71
C ILE A 140 -34.69 22.29 -15.77
N ALA A 141 -35.40 21.51 -14.95
CA ALA A 141 -34.84 20.62 -13.92
C ALA A 141 -35.53 19.23 -13.94
N VAL A 142 -35.89 18.75 -15.12
CA VAL A 142 -36.71 17.53 -15.32
C VAL A 142 -35.99 16.22 -15.00
N GLY A 143 -34.67 16.25 -14.75
CA GLY A 143 -33.90 15.08 -14.34
C GLY A 143 -33.82 14.00 -15.43
N THR A 144 -33.68 12.76 -14.98
CA THR A 144 -33.38 11.60 -15.85
C THR A 144 -34.26 10.40 -15.53
N ARG A 145 -34.39 9.46 -16.47
CA ARG A 145 -35.02 8.14 -16.27
C ARG A 145 -34.02 7.00 -16.50
N PRO A 146 -34.29 5.78 -16.00
CA PRO A 146 -33.48 4.61 -16.31
C PRO A 146 -33.28 4.43 -17.82
N LEU A 147 -32.05 4.13 -18.25
CA LEU A 147 -31.77 3.72 -19.61
C LEU A 147 -32.00 2.20 -19.72
N VAL A 148 -33.03 1.81 -20.46
CA VAL A 148 -33.30 0.39 -20.77
C VAL A 148 -32.63 0.06 -22.11
N PRO A 149 -31.70 -0.90 -22.17
CA PRO A 149 -31.03 -1.26 -23.41
C PRO A 149 -31.95 -2.09 -24.32
N PRO A 150 -31.78 -2.01 -25.65
CA PRO A 150 -32.53 -2.83 -26.60
C PRO A 150 -31.96 -4.26 -26.67
N ILE A 151 -32.00 -5.01 -25.56
CA ILE A 151 -31.59 -6.42 -25.51
C ILE A 151 -32.80 -7.28 -25.89
N ASN A 152 -32.61 -8.23 -26.81
CA ASN A 152 -33.67 -9.14 -27.23
C ASN A 152 -34.26 -9.89 -26.03
N GLY A 153 -35.60 -9.94 -25.96
CA GLY A 153 -36.35 -10.58 -24.88
C GLY A 153 -36.43 -9.81 -23.56
N LEU A 154 -35.68 -8.72 -23.35
CA LEU A 154 -35.76 -7.93 -22.11
C LEU A 154 -37.15 -7.29 -21.91
N ALA A 155 -37.75 -6.79 -22.99
CA ALA A 155 -39.06 -6.13 -22.96
C ALA A 155 -40.21 -7.10 -22.59
N ASP A 156 -40.01 -8.41 -22.77
CA ASP A 156 -40.99 -9.46 -22.46
C ASP A 156 -40.89 -9.95 -21.00
N LEU A 157 -39.90 -9.45 -20.24
CA LEU A 157 -39.68 -9.79 -18.84
C LEU A 157 -40.25 -8.73 -17.91
N ASP A 158 -40.62 -9.15 -16.70
CA ASP A 158 -40.91 -8.24 -15.59
C ASP A 158 -39.59 -7.80 -14.93
N TYR A 159 -38.85 -6.95 -15.63
CA TYR A 159 -37.55 -6.44 -15.21
C TYR A 159 -37.68 -5.26 -14.23
N LEU A 160 -36.65 -5.12 -13.41
CA LEU A 160 -36.55 -4.09 -12.39
C LEU A 160 -35.67 -2.94 -12.86
N THR A 161 -35.98 -1.75 -12.37
CA THR A 161 -35.18 -0.52 -12.44
C THR A 161 -35.29 0.17 -11.09
N ASN A 162 -34.56 1.27 -10.86
CA ASN A 162 -34.74 2.05 -9.64
C ASN A 162 -36.17 2.63 -9.48
N GLU A 163 -36.99 2.69 -10.53
CA GLU A 163 -38.35 3.26 -10.45
C GLU A 163 -39.41 2.27 -9.95
N ASN A 164 -39.24 0.95 -10.16
CA ASN A 164 -40.24 -0.07 -9.80
C ASN A 164 -39.73 -1.11 -8.77
N LEU A 165 -38.45 -1.08 -8.42
CA LEU A 165 -37.83 -2.02 -7.48
C LEU A 165 -38.54 -2.08 -6.11
N TYR A 166 -38.96 -0.93 -5.60
CA TYR A 166 -39.52 -0.80 -4.25
C TYR A 166 -41.03 -1.08 -4.19
N ASP A 167 -41.65 -1.33 -5.35
CA ASP A 167 -43.05 -1.77 -5.46
C ASP A 167 -43.19 -3.28 -5.23
N LEU A 168 -42.07 -4.01 -5.20
CA LEU A 168 -42.07 -5.43 -4.85
C LEU A 168 -42.66 -5.68 -3.45
N ASP A 169 -43.32 -6.83 -3.30
CA ASP A 169 -43.79 -7.28 -1.98
C ASP A 169 -42.66 -7.85 -1.14
N ALA A 170 -41.79 -8.66 -1.76
CA ALA A 170 -40.62 -9.30 -1.17
C ALA A 170 -39.43 -9.20 -2.12
N LEU A 171 -38.20 -9.29 -1.59
CA LEU A 171 -37.00 -9.37 -2.43
C LEU A 171 -36.94 -10.76 -3.11
N PRO A 172 -36.46 -10.84 -4.37
CA PRO A 172 -36.32 -12.11 -5.09
C PRO A 172 -35.25 -13.00 -4.43
N LYS A 173 -35.30 -14.30 -4.71
CA LYS A 173 -34.27 -15.25 -4.23
C LYS A 173 -32.93 -15.06 -4.94
N SER A 174 -32.98 -14.71 -6.22
CA SER A 174 -31.80 -14.45 -7.06
C SER A 174 -32.03 -13.27 -8.01
N LEU A 175 -30.97 -12.50 -8.23
CA LEU A 175 -30.98 -11.25 -8.98
C LEU A 175 -29.79 -11.15 -9.94
N THR A 176 -30.09 -10.95 -11.23
CA THR A 176 -29.07 -10.54 -12.21
C THR A 176 -29.12 -9.01 -12.39
N ILE A 177 -28.00 -8.33 -12.16
CA ILE A 177 -27.86 -6.88 -12.33
C ILE A 177 -27.12 -6.59 -13.63
N LEU A 178 -27.75 -5.88 -14.55
CA LEU A 178 -27.14 -5.39 -15.79
C LEU A 178 -26.51 -4.02 -15.53
N GLY A 179 -25.19 -3.94 -15.59
CA GLY A 179 -24.39 -2.73 -15.37
C GLY A 179 -23.71 -2.69 -14.01
N GLY A 180 -22.37 -2.59 -14.03
CA GLY A 180 -21.50 -2.52 -12.86
C GLY A 180 -21.09 -1.08 -12.49
N GLY A 181 -21.97 -0.12 -12.73
CA GLY A 181 -21.80 1.27 -12.27
C GLY A 181 -22.00 1.42 -10.75
N VAL A 182 -22.03 2.67 -10.27
CA VAL A 182 -22.27 2.99 -8.85
C VAL A 182 -23.55 2.34 -8.33
N ASP A 183 -24.69 2.62 -8.98
CA ASP A 183 -25.99 2.06 -8.59
C ASP A 183 -25.98 0.52 -8.61
N GLY A 184 -25.42 -0.07 -9.66
CA GLY A 184 -25.36 -1.53 -9.82
C GLY A 184 -24.58 -2.22 -8.70
N LEU A 185 -23.45 -1.65 -8.28
CA LEU A 185 -22.65 -2.20 -7.19
C LEU A 185 -23.25 -1.93 -5.81
N GLU A 186 -23.88 -0.77 -5.59
CA GLU A 186 -24.63 -0.49 -4.36
C GLU A 186 -25.78 -1.47 -4.18
N TYR A 187 -26.58 -1.70 -5.24
CA TYR A 187 -27.62 -2.73 -5.22
C TYR A 187 -27.02 -4.12 -5.04
N ALA A 188 -25.94 -4.47 -5.75
CA ALA A 188 -25.34 -5.78 -5.61
C ALA A 188 -24.93 -6.08 -4.15
N SER A 189 -24.26 -5.12 -3.53
CA SER A 189 -23.86 -5.20 -2.12
C SER A 189 -25.07 -5.27 -1.20
N ALA A 190 -26.10 -4.44 -1.40
CA ALA A 190 -27.27 -4.44 -0.52
C ALA A 190 -28.12 -5.73 -0.61
N PHE A 191 -28.35 -6.22 -1.83
CA PHE A 191 -29.13 -7.44 -2.06
C PHE A 191 -28.41 -8.69 -1.52
N ALA A 192 -27.12 -8.84 -1.82
CA ALA A 192 -26.31 -9.93 -1.26
C ALA A 192 -26.25 -9.87 0.27
N GLY A 193 -26.07 -8.67 0.83
CA GLY A 193 -26.10 -8.45 2.27
C GLY A 193 -27.44 -8.80 2.93
N LEU A 194 -28.53 -8.90 2.17
CA LEU A 194 -29.86 -9.37 2.60
C LEU A 194 -30.15 -10.82 2.20
N GLY A 195 -29.14 -11.57 1.72
CA GLY A 195 -29.22 -12.99 1.39
C GLY A 195 -29.76 -13.32 0.01
N VAL A 196 -29.78 -12.36 -0.92
CA VAL A 196 -30.18 -12.59 -2.31
C VAL A 196 -28.97 -13.02 -3.14
N GLU A 197 -29.08 -14.14 -3.86
CA GLU A 197 -28.03 -14.59 -4.78
C GLU A 197 -27.88 -13.58 -5.91
N THR A 198 -26.70 -12.96 -6.01
CA THR A 198 -26.52 -11.77 -6.84
C THR A 198 -25.42 -11.96 -7.87
N THR A 199 -25.75 -11.71 -9.14
CA THR A 199 -24.77 -11.68 -10.24
C THR A 199 -24.79 -10.31 -10.93
N VAL A 200 -23.64 -9.67 -11.08
CA VAL A 200 -23.46 -8.43 -11.83
C VAL A 200 -22.84 -8.75 -13.19
N VAL A 201 -23.47 -8.28 -14.27
CA VAL A 201 -22.98 -8.43 -15.64
C VAL A 201 -22.63 -7.05 -16.20
N GLU A 202 -21.37 -6.87 -16.54
CA GLU A 202 -20.84 -5.62 -17.07
C GLU A 202 -19.99 -5.88 -18.32
N MET A 203 -20.25 -5.11 -19.36
CA MET A 203 -19.54 -5.19 -20.64
C MET A 203 -18.11 -4.65 -20.52
N ALA A 204 -17.88 -3.64 -19.68
CA ALA A 204 -16.55 -3.13 -19.40
C ALA A 204 -15.69 -4.13 -18.62
N THR A 205 -14.39 -4.16 -18.91
CA THR A 205 -13.42 -4.97 -18.16
C THR A 205 -12.99 -4.32 -16.84
N ARG A 206 -13.31 -3.03 -16.66
CA ARG A 206 -13.00 -2.25 -15.46
C ARG A 206 -14.27 -1.61 -14.91
N LEU A 207 -14.54 -1.86 -13.64
CA LEU A 207 -15.59 -1.20 -12.87
C LEU A 207 -15.08 0.11 -12.27
N LEU A 208 -16.00 1.05 -12.03
CA LEU A 208 -15.73 2.34 -11.38
C LEU A 208 -14.44 3.06 -11.88
N PRO A 209 -14.30 3.33 -13.19
CA PRO A 209 -13.04 3.85 -13.76
C PRO A 209 -12.62 5.23 -13.24
N MET A 210 -13.55 5.97 -12.63
CA MET A 210 -13.33 7.28 -12.00
C MET A 210 -12.68 7.19 -10.61
N VAL A 211 -12.65 6.01 -9.99
CA VAL A 211 -12.05 5.76 -8.67
C VAL A 211 -10.64 5.21 -8.83
N ASP A 212 -9.78 5.46 -7.85
CA ASP A 212 -8.43 4.89 -7.79
C ASP A 212 -8.46 3.36 -7.93
N ARG A 213 -7.63 2.83 -8.84
CA ARG A 213 -7.65 1.42 -9.25
C ARG A 213 -7.42 0.46 -8.08
N GLU A 214 -6.57 0.83 -7.13
CA GLU A 214 -6.29 -0.03 -5.97
C GLU A 214 -7.54 -0.19 -5.10
N LEU A 215 -8.26 0.90 -4.84
CA LEU A 215 -9.49 0.85 -4.04
C LEU A 215 -10.58 0.04 -4.74
N VAL A 216 -10.72 0.20 -6.06
CA VAL A 216 -11.68 -0.61 -6.83
C VAL A 216 -11.35 -2.09 -6.68
N ASN A 217 -10.10 -2.49 -6.86
CA ASN A 217 -9.71 -3.90 -6.73
C ASN A 217 -10.04 -4.45 -5.34
N HIS A 218 -9.70 -3.72 -4.27
CA HIS A 218 -10.04 -4.11 -2.91
C HIS A 218 -11.56 -4.22 -2.68
N LEU A 219 -12.37 -3.32 -3.25
CA LEU A 219 -13.82 -3.43 -3.21
C LEU A 219 -14.30 -4.69 -3.93
N LEU A 220 -13.80 -4.96 -5.14
CA LEU A 220 -14.24 -6.14 -5.91
C LEU A 220 -13.90 -7.44 -5.20
N ASP A 221 -12.74 -7.51 -4.55
CA ASP A 221 -12.36 -8.68 -3.75
C ASP A 221 -13.25 -8.84 -2.53
N ALA A 222 -13.61 -7.74 -1.85
CA ALA A 222 -14.58 -7.77 -0.74
C ALA A 222 -15.96 -8.26 -1.22
N LEU A 223 -16.48 -7.73 -2.34
CA LEU A 223 -17.77 -8.12 -2.89
C LEU A 223 -17.79 -9.60 -3.33
N ARG A 224 -16.70 -10.11 -3.91
CA ARG A 224 -16.56 -11.55 -4.23
C ARG A 224 -16.53 -12.41 -2.96
N GLY A 225 -15.85 -11.94 -1.92
CA GLY A 225 -15.83 -12.59 -0.61
C GLY A 225 -17.22 -12.69 0.04
N GLU A 226 -18.14 -11.77 -0.30
CA GLU A 226 -19.55 -11.83 0.09
C GLU A 226 -20.41 -12.76 -0.80
N GLY A 227 -19.81 -13.44 -1.78
CA GLY A 227 -20.51 -14.35 -2.69
C GLY A 227 -21.16 -13.67 -3.90
N ILE A 228 -20.87 -12.39 -4.16
CA ILE A 228 -21.38 -11.69 -5.35
C ILE A 228 -20.59 -12.15 -6.58
N ARG A 229 -21.30 -12.65 -7.59
CA ARG A 229 -20.69 -13.06 -8.85
C ARG A 229 -20.51 -11.85 -9.77
N LEU A 230 -19.26 -11.50 -10.07
CA LEU A 230 -18.92 -10.36 -10.93
C LEU A 230 -18.45 -10.85 -12.32
N LEU A 231 -19.29 -10.67 -13.35
CA LEU A 231 -19.00 -10.98 -14.74
C LEU A 231 -18.62 -9.71 -15.51
N MET A 232 -17.34 -9.33 -15.42
CA MET A 232 -16.76 -8.18 -16.13
C MET A 232 -16.31 -8.58 -17.54
N GLY A 233 -16.37 -7.64 -18.50
CA GLY A 233 -16.05 -7.93 -19.90
C GLY A 233 -17.12 -8.79 -20.61
N ALA A 234 -18.30 -8.95 -19.99
CA ALA A 234 -19.38 -9.80 -20.46
C ALA A 234 -20.50 -8.96 -21.08
N LYS A 235 -20.73 -9.14 -22.37
CA LYS A 235 -21.82 -8.50 -23.11
C LYS A 235 -23.08 -9.36 -22.97
N ALA A 236 -24.16 -8.76 -22.48
CA ALA A 236 -25.49 -9.36 -22.53
C ALA A 236 -25.98 -9.46 -23.99
N GLU A 237 -26.33 -10.67 -24.46
CA GLU A 237 -26.78 -10.91 -25.84
C GLU A 237 -28.30 -11.08 -25.93
N ASN A 238 -28.87 -11.93 -25.08
CA ASN A 238 -30.28 -12.31 -25.14
C ASN A 238 -30.82 -12.65 -23.76
N LEU A 239 -32.08 -12.30 -23.51
CA LEU A 239 -32.84 -12.66 -22.33
C LEU A 239 -34.04 -13.52 -22.72
N SER A 240 -34.37 -14.48 -21.87
CA SER A 240 -35.53 -15.35 -22.07
C SER A 240 -36.09 -15.78 -20.73
N LYS A 241 -37.34 -16.23 -20.72
CA LYS A 241 -38.00 -16.77 -19.54
C LYS A 241 -38.03 -18.30 -19.61
N GLU A 242 -37.51 -18.97 -18.59
CA GLU A 242 -37.60 -20.42 -18.41
C GLU A 242 -38.33 -20.70 -17.09
N GLY A 243 -39.60 -21.09 -17.15
CA GLY A 243 -40.43 -21.25 -15.96
C GLY A 243 -40.61 -19.92 -15.19
N ASN A 244 -40.18 -19.89 -13.94
CA ASN A 244 -40.20 -18.70 -13.08
C ASN A 244 -38.90 -17.89 -13.10
N GLU A 245 -37.89 -18.31 -13.86
CA GLU A 245 -36.58 -17.66 -13.92
C GLU A 245 -36.35 -16.94 -15.24
N SER A 246 -35.61 -15.85 -15.16
CA SER A 246 -35.01 -15.15 -16.29
C SER A 246 -33.63 -15.73 -16.58
N VAL A 247 -33.36 -16.06 -17.84
CA VAL A 247 -32.09 -16.60 -18.31
C VAL A 247 -31.39 -15.59 -19.21
N LEU A 248 -30.25 -15.08 -18.74
CA LEU A 248 -29.39 -14.16 -19.47
C LEU A 248 -28.28 -14.94 -20.17
N ALA A 249 -28.26 -14.91 -21.51
CA ALA A 249 -27.11 -15.32 -22.30
C ALA A 249 -26.14 -14.15 -22.44
N TYR A 250 -24.84 -14.41 -22.21
CA TYR A 250 -23.79 -13.42 -22.33
C TYR A 250 -22.58 -13.97 -23.07
N GLN A 251 -21.77 -13.07 -23.62
CA GLN A 251 -20.53 -13.38 -24.32
C GLN A 251 -19.40 -12.48 -23.84
N PHE A 252 -18.25 -13.06 -23.52
CA PHE A 252 -17.01 -12.33 -23.24
C PHE A 252 -16.33 -11.85 -24.52
N GLY A 253 -15.49 -10.82 -24.42
CA GLY A 253 -14.73 -10.29 -25.57
C GLY A 253 -13.82 -11.31 -26.29
N ASN A 254 -13.45 -12.41 -25.62
CA ASN A 254 -12.70 -13.53 -26.20
C ASN A 254 -13.57 -14.54 -26.96
N GLY A 255 -14.88 -14.30 -27.08
CA GLY A 255 -15.86 -15.16 -27.74
C GLY A 255 -16.52 -16.21 -26.84
N GLN A 256 -16.02 -16.45 -25.62
CA GLN A 256 -16.57 -17.41 -24.68
C GLN A 256 -18.00 -17.01 -24.26
N LYS A 257 -18.94 -17.95 -24.36
CA LYS A 257 -20.35 -17.74 -24.02
C LYS A 257 -20.71 -18.38 -22.69
N GLY A 258 -21.71 -17.83 -22.03
CA GLY A 258 -22.27 -18.38 -20.81
C GLY A 258 -23.74 -18.00 -20.62
N LYS A 259 -24.36 -18.59 -19.58
CA LYS A 259 -25.72 -18.27 -19.14
C LYS A 259 -25.74 -18.03 -17.64
N VAL A 260 -26.60 -17.11 -17.20
CA VAL A 260 -26.96 -16.90 -15.79
C VAL A 260 -28.47 -17.03 -15.67
N LYS A 261 -28.93 -17.73 -14.63
CA LYS A 261 -30.35 -17.84 -14.27
C LYS A 261 -30.61 -17.04 -13.01
N SER A 262 -31.76 -16.38 -12.96
CA SER A 262 -32.17 -15.60 -11.79
C SER A 262 -33.66 -15.30 -11.83
N GLU A 263 -34.29 -15.15 -10.68
CA GLU A 263 -35.73 -14.84 -10.60
C GLU A 263 -36.07 -13.47 -11.22
N LYS A 264 -35.23 -12.46 -10.98
CA LYS A 264 -35.41 -11.10 -11.52
C LYS A 264 -34.14 -10.57 -12.17
N VAL A 265 -34.33 -9.60 -13.07
CA VAL A 265 -33.24 -8.84 -13.70
C VAL A 265 -33.40 -7.37 -13.32
N LEU A 266 -32.35 -6.75 -12.79
CA LEU A 266 -32.28 -5.30 -12.50
C LEU A 266 -31.44 -4.60 -13.56
N VAL A 267 -32.00 -3.58 -14.20
CA VAL A 267 -31.32 -2.77 -15.21
C VAL A 267 -30.75 -1.51 -14.57
N SER A 268 -29.42 -1.42 -14.52
CA SER A 268 -28.66 -0.30 -13.94
C SER A 268 -27.48 0.14 -14.84
N ILE A 269 -27.70 0.19 -16.15
CA ILE A 269 -26.66 0.51 -17.15
C ILE A 269 -26.46 2.02 -17.39
N GLY A 270 -27.24 2.87 -16.72
CA GLY A 270 -27.17 4.32 -16.86
C GLY A 270 -28.54 4.99 -16.90
N ARG A 271 -28.54 6.28 -17.23
CA ARG A 271 -29.71 7.15 -17.17
C ARG A 271 -29.79 8.01 -18.43
N ARG A 272 -31.00 8.33 -18.88
CA ARG A 272 -31.25 9.24 -20.02
C ARG A 272 -32.02 10.49 -19.58
N PRO A 273 -31.73 11.68 -20.16
CA PRO A 273 -32.48 12.91 -19.90
C PRO A 273 -33.99 12.73 -20.12
N ASP A 274 -34.81 13.26 -19.23
CA ASP A 274 -36.27 13.16 -19.31
C ASP A 274 -36.89 14.37 -20.03
N LEU A 275 -36.51 14.53 -21.31
CA LEU A 275 -36.94 15.67 -22.15
C LEU A 275 -38.17 15.35 -23.03
N ASP A 276 -38.61 14.09 -23.03
CA ASP A 276 -39.69 13.60 -23.88
C ASP A 276 -41.00 14.36 -23.58
N GLY A 277 -41.62 14.92 -24.63
CA GLY A 277 -42.87 15.68 -24.53
C GLY A 277 -42.74 17.14 -24.06
N LEU A 278 -41.56 17.60 -23.65
CA LEU A 278 -41.35 18.97 -23.17
C LEU A 278 -41.31 20.01 -24.31
N LEU A 279 -41.06 19.58 -25.55
CA LEU A 279 -40.99 20.40 -26.77
C LEU A 279 -40.00 21.57 -26.68
N ILE A 280 -38.82 21.32 -26.09
CA ILE A 280 -37.78 22.32 -25.82
C ILE A 280 -37.29 23.07 -27.07
N GLU A 281 -37.42 22.45 -28.25
CA GLU A 281 -37.11 23.05 -29.54
C GLU A 281 -37.98 24.26 -29.85
N LYS A 282 -39.25 24.26 -29.43
CA LYS A 282 -40.17 25.42 -29.57
C LYS A 282 -39.71 26.61 -28.74
N ALA A 283 -38.98 26.37 -27.65
CA ALA A 283 -38.39 27.40 -26.82
C ALA A 283 -36.99 27.85 -27.31
N GLY A 284 -36.46 27.25 -28.38
CA GLY A 284 -35.11 27.55 -28.89
C GLY A 284 -33.98 26.95 -28.05
N VAL A 285 -34.26 25.93 -27.25
CA VAL A 285 -33.28 25.25 -26.39
C VAL A 285 -32.62 24.09 -27.15
N LYS A 286 -31.29 24.08 -27.18
CA LYS A 286 -30.48 23.01 -27.78
C LYS A 286 -30.14 21.92 -26.76
N SER A 287 -30.20 20.67 -27.18
CA SER A 287 -29.83 19.50 -26.38
C SER A 287 -28.98 18.51 -27.19
N THR A 288 -28.40 17.55 -26.48
CA THR A 288 -27.72 16.37 -27.01
C THR A 288 -28.35 15.13 -26.37
N PRO A 289 -28.01 13.90 -26.81
CA PRO A 289 -28.42 12.69 -26.11
C PRO A 289 -28.01 12.63 -24.63
N ARG A 290 -27.03 13.45 -24.22
CA ARG A 290 -26.55 13.53 -22.82
C ARG A 290 -27.28 14.58 -21.97
N GLY A 291 -28.08 15.47 -22.58
CA GLY A 291 -28.81 16.52 -21.84
C GLY A 291 -28.85 17.86 -22.56
N ILE A 292 -29.29 18.90 -21.84
CA ILE A 292 -29.39 20.28 -22.33
C ILE A 292 -28.01 20.92 -22.38
N ILE A 293 -27.73 21.67 -23.44
CA ILE A 293 -26.47 22.42 -23.58
C ILE A 293 -26.60 23.74 -22.83
N THR A 294 -25.69 23.98 -21.88
CA THR A 294 -25.62 25.24 -21.12
C THR A 294 -24.22 25.85 -21.12
N ASP A 295 -24.14 27.14 -20.86
CA ASP A 295 -22.88 27.81 -20.49
C ASP A 295 -22.51 27.59 -19.00
N GLU A 296 -21.39 28.17 -18.54
CA GLU A 296 -20.93 28.09 -17.14
C GLU A 296 -21.88 28.77 -16.14
N THR A 297 -22.83 29.58 -16.62
CA THR A 297 -23.88 30.23 -15.81
C THR A 297 -25.18 29.43 -15.81
N LEU A 298 -25.17 28.21 -16.36
CA LEU A 298 -26.31 27.31 -16.51
C LEU A 298 -27.40 27.85 -17.45
N ARG A 299 -27.07 28.83 -18.30
CA ARG A 299 -27.99 29.37 -19.30
C ARG A 299 -27.98 28.49 -20.55
N THR A 300 -29.15 28.21 -21.08
CA THR A 300 -29.31 27.45 -22.32
C THR A 300 -29.04 28.33 -23.57
N SER A 301 -29.25 27.78 -24.77
CA SER A 301 -29.25 28.58 -26.01
C SER A 301 -30.37 29.63 -26.07
N ALA A 302 -31.42 29.51 -25.25
CA ALA A 302 -32.43 30.54 -25.07
C ALA A 302 -32.07 31.46 -23.89
N GLN A 303 -32.00 32.78 -24.15
CA GLN A 303 -31.46 33.76 -23.19
C GLN A 303 -32.23 33.87 -21.87
N ASN A 304 -33.49 33.46 -21.86
CA ASN A 304 -34.37 33.52 -20.70
C ASN A 304 -34.60 32.15 -20.05
N ILE A 305 -33.90 31.10 -20.50
CA ILE A 305 -34.06 29.74 -19.99
C ILE A 305 -32.73 29.21 -19.47
N TYR A 306 -32.78 28.67 -18.26
CA TYR A 306 -31.69 28.01 -17.56
C TYR A 306 -31.99 26.51 -17.43
N ALA A 307 -30.98 25.71 -17.13
CA ALA A 307 -31.16 24.30 -16.81
C ALA A 307 -30.21 23.86 -15.70
N CYS A 308 -30.62 22.89 -14.88
CA CYS A 308 -29.81 22.35 -13.79
C CYS A 308 -30.14 20.86 -13.53
N GLY A 309 -29.33 20.22 -12.71
CA GLY A 309 -29.47 18.81 -12.33
C GLY A 309 -28.92 17.85 -13.37
N ASP A 310 -29.38 16.60 -13.31
CA ASP A 310 -28.85 15.47 -14.11
C ASP A 310 -28.90 15.66 -15.64
N ILE A 311 -29.66 16.65 -16.11
CA ILE A 311 -29.76 17.03 -17.53
C ILE A 311 -28.68 18.02 -17.96
N VAL A 312 -27.84 18.48 -17.04
CA VAL A 312 -26.70 19.36 -17.30
C VAL A 312 -25.41 18.65 -16.88
N GLY A 313 -24.59 18.36 -17.89
CA GLY A 313 -23.34 17.63 -17.69
C GLY A 313 -22.28 18.40 -16.86
N PRO A 314 -21.25 17.71 -16.36
CA PRO A 314 -20.98 16.28 -16.61
C PRO A 314 -21.42 15.33 -15.47
N TYR A 315 -22.04 15.81 -14.39
CA TYR A 315 -22.28 15.01 -13.18
C TYR A 315 -23.77 14.79 -12.89
N GLN A 316 -24.16 13.55 -12.67
CA GLN A 316 -25.52 13.13 -12.27
C GLN A 316 -25.53 12.78 -10.78
N LEU A 317 -25.42 13.80 -9.94
CA LEU A 317 -25.35 13.67 -8.48
C LEU A 317 -26.31 14.66 -7.83
N ALA A 318 -27.05 14.22 -6.82
CA ALA A 318 -27.99 15.07 -6.09
C ALA A 318 -27.32 16.34 -5.51
N SER A 319 -26.13 16.21 -4.94
CA SER A 319 -25.35 17.36 -4.42
C SER A 319 -24.90 18.33 -5.51
N THR A 320 -24.59 17.82 -6.70
CA THR A 320 -24.27 18.70 -7.85
C THR A 320 -25.54 19.36 -8.39
N ALA A 321 -26.66 18.64 -8.44
CA ALA A 321 -27.95 19.17 -8.83
C ALA A 321 -28.43 20.28 -7.88
N GLU A 322 -28.23 20.11 -6.56
CA GLU A 322 -28.49 21.13 -5.54
C GLU A 322 -27.63 22.38 -5.78
N TYR A 323 -26.31 22.21 -5.92
CA TYR A 323 -25.40 23.33 -6.19
C TYR A 323 -25.75 24.07 -7.49
N GLN A 324 -25.99 23.33 -8.57
CA GLN A 324 -26.46 23.92 -9.83
C GLN A 324 -27.83 24.59 -9.65
N GLY A 325 -28.71 24.03 -8.83
CA GLY A 325 -30.02 24.57 -8.51
C GLY A 325 -29.92 25.96 -7.89
N MET A 326 -29.05 26.13 -6.89
CA MET A 326 -28.78 27.43 -6.28
C MET A 326 -28.27 28.45 -7.32
N ILE A 327 -27.29 28.06 -8.14
CA ILE A 327 -26.71 28.95 -9.15
C ILE A 327 -27.73 29.32 -10.23
N ALA A 328 -28.51 28.36 -10.73
CA ALA A 328 -29.55 28.60 -11.74
C ALA A 328 -30.67 29.50 -11.21
N GLY A 329 -31.12 29.28 -9.97
CA GLY A 329 -32.12 30.12 -9.30
C GLY A 329 -31.63 31.56 -9.14
N ALA A 330 -30.41 31.74 -8.61
CA ALA A 330 -29.79 33.07 -8.47
C ALA A 330 -29.58 33.75 -9.83
N ASN A 331 -29.09 33.00 -10.83
CA ASN A 331 -28.85 33.52 -12.17
C ASN A 331 -30.15 33.85 -12.92
N ALA A 332 -31.24 33.15 -12.68
CA ALA A 332 -32.54 33.53 -13.23
C ALA A 332 -33.07 34.82 -12.57
N ALA A 333 -32.86 34.98 -11.27
CA ALA A 333 -33.41 36.09 -10.48
C ALA A 333 -32.62 37.41 -10.57
N LEU A 334 -31.28 37.35 -10.69
CA LEU A 334 -30.39 38.51 -10.55
C LEU A 334 -29.74 38.94 -11.87
N PRO A 335 -29.37 40.23 -12.04
CA PRO A 335 -28.66 40.69 -13.24
C PRO A 335 -27.21 40.18 -13.31
N VAL A 336 -26.52 40.09 -12.17
CA VAL A 336 -25.13 39.61 -12.07
C VAL A 336 -25.12 38.09 -12.02
N LYS A 337 -24.38 37.45 -12.93
CA LYS A 337 -24.38 35.98 -13.07
C LYS A 337 -23.18 35.35 -12.39
N GLN A 338 -23.45 34.27 -11.66
CA GLN A 338 -22.46 33.39 -11.06
C GLN A 338 -22.11 32.24 -12.01
N ARG A 339 -20.89 31.72 -11.87
CA ARG A 339 -20.40 30.56 -12.62
C ARG A 339 -20.31 29.35 -11.72
N VAL A 340 -20.57 28.18 -12.28
CA VAL A 340 -20.44 26.90 -11.58
C VAL A 340 -18.97 26.47 -11.54
N ASP A 341 -18.49 25.99 -10.39
CA ASP A 341 -17.14 25.45 -10.20
C ASP A 341 -17.16 24.05 -9.58
N TYR A 342 -16.80 23.05 -10.38
CA TYR A 342 -16.81 21.64 -9.97
C TYR A 342 -15.49 21.13 -9.35
N ARG A 343 -14.48 21.99 -9.19
CA ARG A 343 -13.15 21.56 -8.69
C ARG A 343 -13.20 20.97 -7.28
N ASN A 344 -14.23 21.32 -6.52
CA ASN A 344 -14.45 20.93 -5.12
C ASN A 344 -15.49 19.82 -4.94
N ASN A 345 -15.92 19.17 -6.03
CA ASN A 345 -16.82 18.02 -5.94
C ASN A 345 -16.21 16.90 -5.06
N VAL A 346 -17.10 16.26 -4.32
CA VAL A 346 -16.86 15.09 -3.46
C VAL A 346 -17.85 14.01 -3.85
N TYR A 347 -17.42 12.76 -3.73
CA TYR A 347 -18.16 11.61 -4.21
C TYR A 347 -18.18 10.53 -3.14
N ALA A 348 -19.31 9.85 -3.02
CA ALA A 348 -19.49 8.71 -2.13
C ALA A 348 -20.20 7.56 -2.87
N ILE A 349 -19.78 6.33 -2.58
CA ILE A 349 -20.39 5.09 -3.06
C ILE A 349 -20.67 4.23 -1.82
N PHE A 350 -21.92 3.85 -1.65
CA PHE A 350 -22.43 3.25 -0.41
C PHE A 350 -22.47 1.72 -0.48
N THR A 351 -21.45 1.12 -1.09
CA THR A 351 -21.18 -0.32 -0.99
C THR A 351 -20.70 -0.69 0.41
N GLU A 352 -20.52 -1.98 0.65
CA GLU A 352 -19.79 -2.50 1.81
C GLU A 352 -18.47 -3.14 1.35
N PRO A 353 -17.31 -2.61 1.76
CA PRO A 353 -17.11 -1.32 2.42
C PRO A 353 -17.43 -0.11 1.51
N GLN A 354 -17.66 1.05 2.12
CA GLN A 354 -17.99 2.30 1.42
C GLN A 354 -16.77 2.91 0.73
N ILE A 355 -16.99 3.73 -0.30
CA ILE A 355 -15.96 4.58 -0.91
C ILE A 355 -16.31 6.05 -0.73
N GLY A 356 -15.36 6.87 -0.30
CA GLY A 356 -15.39 8.32 -0.38
C GLY A 356 -14.18 8.83 -1.15
N TYR A 357 -14.37 9.67 -2.17
CA TYR A 357 -13.24 10.21 -2.93
C TYR A 357 -13.43 11.64 -3.45
N LEU A 358 -12.32 12.29 -3.77
CA LEU A 358 -12.27 13.61 -4.39
C LEU A 358 -10.96 13.83 -5.16
N GLY A 359 -11.00 14.75 -6.13
CA GLY A 359 -9.80 15.16 -6.89
C GLY A 359 -9.25 14.07 -7.81
N LEU A 360 -7.94 14.12 -8.08
CA LEU A 360 -7.26 13.21 -9.00
C LEU A 360 -7.10 11.82 -8.38
N SER A 361 -7.18 10.76 -9.18
CA SER A 361 -6.66 9.43 -8.85
C SER A 361 -5.14 9.45 -8.70
N GLU A 362 -4.56 8.41 -8.08
CA GLU A 362 -3.10 8.33 -7.94
C GLU A 362 -2.41 8.25 -9.31
N GLU A 363 -3.00 7.53 -10.27
CA GLU A 363 -2.50 7.41 -11.64
C GLU A 363 -2.43 8.79 -12.34
N GLU A 364 -3.51 9.57 -12.28
CA GLU A 364 -3.57 10.92 -12.84
C GLU A 364 -2.62 11.88 -12.12
N ALA A 365 -2.55 11.79 -10.79
CA ALA A 365 -1.67 12.63 -9.99
C ALA A 365 -0.20 12.33 -10.26
N ARG A 366 0.18 11.05 -10.45
CA ARG A 366 1.54 10.65 -10.82
C ARG A 366 1.92 11.15 -12.21
N ARG A 367 1.00 11.08 -13.19
CA ARG A 367 1.20 11.68 -14.52
C ARG A 367 1.44 13.19 -14.44
N LYS A 368 0.69 13.89 -13.59
CA LYS A 368 0.73 15.36 -13.51
C LYS A 368 1.87 15.93 -12.66
N TYR A 369 2.20 15.29 -11.54
CA TYR A 369 3.15 15.84 -10.55
C TYR A 369 4.46 15.04 -10.45
N SER A 370 4.50 13.82 -10.98
CA SER A 370 5.68 12.94 -11.01
C SER A 370 6.39 12.87 -9.64
N HIS A 371 7.66 13.25 -9.55
CA HIS A 371 8.47 13.21 -8.32
C HIS A 371 8.02 14.21 -7.25
N LYS A 372 7.15 15.19 -7.57
CA LYS A 372 6.61 16.15 -6.61
C LYS A 372 5.35 15.63 -5.91
N LEU A 373 4.80 14.50 -6.36
CA LEU A 373 3.64 13.89 -5.72
C LEU A 373 4.06 13.19 -4.44
N LYS A 374 3.31 13.43 -3.38
CA LYS A 374 3.42 12.68 -2.15
C LYS A 374 2.12 11.93 -1.86
N VAL A 375 2.25 10.66 -1.49
CA VAL A 375 1.11 9.77 -1.22
C VAL A 375 1.24 9.25 0.21
N TYR A 376 0.22 9.50 1.04
CA TYR A 376 0.05 8.80 2.31
C TYR A 376 -1.02 7.74 2.13
N ARG A 377 -0.65 6.49 2.36
CA ARG A 377 -1.52 5.32 2.25
C ARG A 377 -1.73 4.73 3.65
N PHE A 378 -2.97 4.43 4.01
CA PHE A 378 -3.36 3.84 5.28
C PHE A 378 -4.17 2.57 5.05
N ASP A 379 -3.95 1.57 5.88
CA ASP A 379 -4.63 0.27 5.81
C ASP A 379 -5.55 0.14 7.03
N TYR A 380 -6.83 -0.17 6.80
CA TYR A 380 -7.83 -0.22 7.88
C TYR A 380 -7.50 -1.29 8.93
N ARG A 381 -6.79 -2.36 8.55
CA ARG A 381 -6.35 -3.42 9.48
C ARG A 381 -5.42 -2.94 10.58
N ASN A 382 -4.80 -1.78 10.41
CA ASN A 382 -3.92 -1.21 11.42
C ASN A 382 -4.59 -0.09 12.24
N MET A 383 -5.80 0.30 11.87
CA MET A 383 -6.53 1.38 12.53
C MET A 383 -7.24 0.83 13.76
N ARG A 384 -6.86 1.34 14.93
CA ARG A 384 -7.49 0.93 16.20
C ARG A 384 -9.01 1.12 16.21
N ARG A 385 -9.52 2.16 15.55
CA ARG A 385 -10.97 2.36 15.47
C ARG A 385 -11.66 1.26 14.65
N ALA A 386 -11.07 0.86 13.52
CA ALA A 386 -11.58 -0.23 12.71
C ALA A 386 -11.53 -1.58 13.45
N MET A 387 -10.48 -1.83 14.24
CA MET A 387 -10.39 -3.02 15.11
C MET A 387 -11.50 -3.03 16.17
N VAL A 388 -11.78 -1.88 16.79
CA VAL A 388 -12.87 -1.75 17.78
C VAL A 388 -14.23 -2.04 17.15
N ASP A 389 -14.44 -1.61 15.91
CA ASP A 389 -15.71 -1.80 15.19
C ASP A 389 -15.79 -3.17 14.47
N GLY A 390 -14.69 -3.90 14.34
CA GLY A 390 -14.60 -5.13 13.54
C GLY A 390 -14.73 -4.89 12.02
N THR A 391 -14.35 -3.70 11.55
CA THR A 391 -14.50 -3.22 10.15
C THR A 391 -13.15 -2.95 9.50
N GLU A 392 -12.22 -3.89 9.64
CA GLU A 392 -10.82 -3.76 9.24
C GLU A 392 -10.58 -3.83 7.72
N THR A 393 -11.61 -4.08 6.91
CA THR A 393 -11.52 -4.12 5.44
C THR A 393 -11.52 -2.71 4.86
N GLY A 394 -10.37 -2.25 4.35
CA GLY A 394 -10.30 -0.93 3.72
C GLY A 394 -8.88 -0.42 3.48
N VAL A 395 -8.79 0.63 2.65
CA VAL A 395 -7.55 1.36 2.36
C VAL A 395 -7.87 2.83 2.09
N ALA A 396 -7.02 3.72 2.55
CA ALA A 396 -7.15 5.15 2.31
C ALA A 396 -5.88 5.74 1.71
N LYS A 397 -6.01 6.74 0.84
CA LYS A 397 -4.93 7.45 0.17
C LYS A 397 -5.15 8.95 0.18
N PHE A 398 -4.13 9.70 0.58
CA PHE A 398 -4.09 11.16 0.52
C PHE A 398 -2.95 11.61 -0.38
N LEU A 399 -3.28 12.35 -1.44
CA LEU A 399 -2.38 12.76 -2.50
C LEU A 399 -2.08 14.25 -2.39
N LEU A 400 -0.80 14.61 -2.27
CA LEU A 400 -0.35 15.98 -2.04
C LEU A 400 0.59 16.45 -3.15
N ASP A 401 0.42 17.69 -3.60
CA ASP A 401 1.39 18.35 -4.46
C ASP A 401 2.68 18.73 -3.70
N GLY A 402 3.67 19.27 -4.43
CA GLY A 402 4.93 19.71 -3.84
C GLY A 402 4.83 20.84 -2.80
N ASN A 403 3.67 21.52 -2.70
CA ASN A 403 3.40 22.52 -1.66
C ASN A 403 2.73 21.92 -0.42
N GLY A 404 2.40 20.62 -0.47
CA GLY A 404 1.67 19.89 0.55
C GLY A 404 0.16 20.16 0.53
N ARG A 405 -0.42 20.59 -0.60
CA ARG A 405 -1.87 20.76 -0.78
C ARG A 405 -2.50 19.49 -1.33
N LEU A 406 -3.71 19.15 -0.86
CA LEU A 406 -4.46 18.00 -1.36
C LEU A 406 -4.84 18.18 -2.83
N VAL A 407 -4.41 17.23 -3.67
CA VAL A 407 -4.81 17.14 -5.09
C VAL A 407 -5.78 15.99 -5.33
N GLY A 408 -5.82 15.01 -4.43
CA GLY A 408 -6.78 13.92 -4.40
C GLY A 408 -6.81 13.23 -3.03
N ALA A 409 -7.94 12.63 -2.69
CA ALA A 409 -8.11 11.79 -1.51
C ALA A 409 -9.12 10.69 -1.85
N HIS A 410 -8.82 9.46 -1.48
CA HIS A 410 -9.59 8.27 -1.83
C HIS A 410 -9.62 7.35 -0.61
N ILE A 411 -10.80 7.00 -0.13
CA ILE A 411 -11.00 6.22 1.09
C ILE A 411 -11.95 5.08 0.75
N LEU A 412 -11.54 3.84 0.98
CA LEU A 412 -12.37 2.65 0.97
C LEU A 412 -12.40 2.10 2.41
N GLY A 413 -13.57 1.93 3.00
CA GLY A 413 -13.72 1.39 4.35
C GLY A 413 -14.89 1.99 5.11
N GLU A 414 -15.06 1.57 6.35
CA GLU A 414 -16.08 2.10 7.25
C GLU A 414 -15.97 3.63 7.39
N ALA A 415 -17.12 4.30 7.47
CA ALA A 415 -17.27 5.76 7.53
C ALA A 415 -16.61 6.57 6.38
N ALA A 416 -16.20 5.95 5.27
CA ALA A 416 -15.51 6.63 4.18
C ALA A 416 -16.35 7.79 3.58
N ALA A 417 -17.66 7.60 3.45
CA ALA A 417 -18.59 8.60 2.92
C ALA A 417 -18.67 9.87 3.80
N GLU A 418 -18.43 9.74 5.11
CA GLU A 418 -18.47 10.85 6.07
C GLU A 418 -17.10 11.53 6.20
N VAL A 419 -16.04 10.74 6.36
CA VAL A 419 -14.68 11.26 6.62
C VAL A 419 -14.10 12.02 5.44
N ILE A 420 -14.49 11.67 4.20
CA ILE A 420 -13.99 12.35 3.00
C ILE A 420 -14.29 13.86 2.97
N HIS A 421 -15.36 14.30 3.64
CA HIS A 421 -15.75 15.70 3.69
C HIS A 421 -14.74 16.59 4.42
N GLU A 422 -14.02 16.06 5.42
CA GLU A 422 -12.95 16.83 6.08
C GLU A 422 -11.80 17.13 5.10
N ALA A 423 -11.39 16.13 4.30
CA ALA A 423 -10.40 16.33 3.24
C ALA A 423 -10.90 17.30 2.16
N GLN A 424 -12.21 17.28 1.85
CA GLN A 424 -12.84 18.21 0.91
C GLN A 424 -12.71 19.66 1.39
N VAL A 425 -12.97 19.94 2.66
CA VAL A 425 -12.87 21.29 3.24
C VAL A 425 -11.44 21.84 3.12
N VAL A 426 -10.43 21.04 3.45
CA VAL A 426 -9.02 21.44 3.34
C VAL A 426 -8.64 21.76 1.90
N LYS A 427 -9.07 20.91 0.95
CA LYS A 427 -8.82 21.10 -0.48
C LYS A 427 -9.53 22.36 -0.99
N ALA A 428 -10.79 22.58 -0.63
CA ALA A 428 -11.58 23.73 -1.05
C ALA A 428 -10.95 25.06 -0.60
N PHE A 429 -10.42 25.12 0.62
CA PHE A 429 -9.68 26.28 1.14
C PHE A 429 -8.23 26.39 0.64
N LYS A 430 -7.76 25.45 -0.20
CA LYS A 430 -6.41 25.43 -0.79
C LYS A 430 -5.30 25.49 0.28
N LYS A 431 -5.58 24.97 1.47
CA LYS A 431 -4.61 24.94 2.58
C LYS A 431 -3.74 23.69 2.47
N PRO A 432 -2.45 23.77 2.83
CA PRO A 432 -1.64 22.56 2.93
C PRO A 432 -2.16 21.63 4.03
N LEU A 433 -2.20 20.32 3.79
CA LEU A 433 -2.79 19.34 4.72
C LEU A 433 -2.16 19.40 6.11
N ARG A 434 -0.83 19.60 6.17
CA ARG A 434 -0.07 19.76 7.41
C ARG A 434 -0.63 20.83 8.36
N LYS A 435 -1.43 21.80 7.88
CA LYS A 435 -2.00 22.85 8.72
C LYS A 435 -3.10 22.33 9.64
N LEU A 436 -3.69 21.17 9.35
CA LEU A 436 -4.65 20.52 10.24
C LEU A 436 -4.01 19.95 11.51
N TYR A 437 -2.68 19.92 11.66
CA TYR A 437 -2.03 19.36 12.86
C TYR A 437 -2.45 20.06 14.16
N ALA A 438 -2.86 21.34 14.07
CA ALA A 438 -3.34 22.13 15.20
C ALA A 438 -4.82 21.87 15.53
N VAL A 439 -5.54 21.14 14.67
CA VAL A 439 -6.94 20.76 14.90
C VAL A 439 -6.95 19.44 15.65
N THR A 440 -7.48 19.47 16.88
CA THR A 440 -7.66 18.26 17.68
C THR A 440 -8.71 17.36 17.03
N HIS A 441 -8.33 16.13 16.69
CA HIS A 441 -9.28 15.09 16.29
C HIS A 441 -9.53 14.18 17.49
N ALA A 442 -10.80 13.88 17.79
CA ALA A 442 -11.17 12.97 18.87
C ALA A 442 -10.59 11.56 18.63
N TYR A 443 -10.10 10.92 19.69
CA TYR A 443 -9.47 9.60 19.63
C TYR A 443 -10.25 8.58 20.47
N PRO A 444 -10.48 7.34 19.97
CA PRO A 444 -10.21 6.86 18.61
C PRO A 444 -11.39 7.15 17.65
N THR A 445 -11.15 7.73 16.48
CA THR A 445 -12.16 7.95 15.41
C THR A 445 -11.58 7.72 14.02
N TYR A 446 -12.42 7.44 13.01
CA TYR A 446 -11.96 7.31 11.61
C TYR A 446 -11.35 8.61 11.08
N ALA A 447 -11.96 9.76 11.37
CA ALA A 447 -11.42 11.07 10.98
C ALA A 447 -10.00 11.27 11.54
N GLN A 448 -9.80 10.94 12.82
CA GLN A 448 -8.48 10.99 13.44
C GLN A 448 -7.49 10.04 12.79
N ALA A 449 -7.86 8.77 12.59
CA ALA A 449 -7.00 7.72 12.02
C ALA A 449 -6.62 7.99 10.56
N LEU A 450 -7.46 8.74 9.84
CA LEU A 450 -7.28 9.04 8.41
C LEU A 450 -6.74 10.45 8.19
N VAL A 451 -7.62 11.46 8.19
CA VAL A 451 -7.26 12.84 7.85
C VAL A 451 -6.31 13.43 8.88
N GLY A 452 -6.57 13.17 10.17
CA GLY A 452 -5.72 13.59 11.28
C GLY A 452 -4.31 13.02 11.18
N ARG A 453 -4.17 11.70 10.97
CA ARG A 453 -2.86 11.05 10.78
C ARG A 453 -2.16 11.53 9.51
N ALA A 454 -2.86 11.64 8.39
CA ALA A 454 -2.29 12.16 7.15
C ALA A 454 -1.71 13.58 7.34
N SER A 455 -2.41 14.44 8.09
CA SER A 455 -1.93 15.76 8.49
C SER A 455 -0.68 15.71 9.38
N GLN A 456 -0.66 14.84 10.39
CA GLN A 456 0.50 14.67 11.28
C GLN A 456 1.74 14.19 10.51
N LEU A 457 1.58 13.21 9.61
CA LEU A 457 2.68 12.77 8.74
C LEU A 457 3.15 13.89 7.81
N ALA A 458 2.21 14.65 7.23
CA ALA A 458 2.54 15.84 6.42
C ALA A 458 3.30 16.91 7.20
N TYR A 459 3.02 17.06 8.49
CA TYR A 459 3.73 17.96 9.38
C TYR A 459 5.14 17.44 9.70
N LEU A 460 5.27 16.17 10.10
CA LEU A 460 6.58 15.56 10.40
C LEU A 460 7.51 15.57 9.21
N ASP A 461 7.00 15.25 8.02
CA ASP A 461 7.85 15.22 6.84
C ASP A 461 8.33 16.64 6.47
N ARG A 462 7.46 17.65 6.60
CA ARG A 462 7.87 19.05 6.40
C ARG A 462 8.89 19.53 7.44
N MET A 463 8.81 18.99 8.66
CA MET A 463 9.79 19.24 9.72
C MET A 463 11.14 18.60 9.35
N GLY A 464 11.15 17.36 8.86
CA GLY A 464 12.36 16.67 8.39
C GLY A 464 13.04 17.38 7.20
N ASP A 465 12.25 18.00 6.32
CA ASP A 465 12.77 18.79 5.19
C ASP A 465 13.36 20.15 5.60
N SER A 466 13.15 20.60 6.85
CA SER A 466 13.68 21.87 7.34
C SER A 466 15.19 21.81 7.53
N PHE A 467 15.92 22.74 6.87
CA PHE A 467 17.38 22.84 6.96
C PHE A 467 17.88 22.87 8.42
N PHE A 468 17.25 23.69 9.26
CA PHE A 468 17.64 23.85 10.67
C PHE A 468 17.40 22.58 11.48
N VAL A 469 16.27 21.90 11.27
CA VAL A 469 15.96 20.65 11.98
C VAL A 469 16.90 19.55 11.52
N ARG A 470 17.13 19.42 10.22
CA ARG A 470 18.05 18.42 9.67
C ARG A 470 19.48 18.61 10.16
N LYS A 471 19.96 19.86 10.21
CA LYS A 471 21.28 20.20 10.78
C LYS A 471 21.32 19.96 12.28
N GLY A 472 20.29 20.34 13.03
CA GLY A 472 20.19 20.11 14.47
C GLY A 472 20.20 18.63 14.83
N LEU A 473 19.37 17.81 14.17
CA LEU A 473 19.33 16.36 14.41
C LEU A 473 20.62 15.64 14.01
N ALA A 474 21.32 16.13 12.99
CA ALA A 474 22.62 15.60 12.58
C ALA A 474 23.77 15.96 13.56
N LEU A 475 23.59 16.97 14.40
CA LEU A 475 24.59 17.38 15.41
C LEU A 475 24.52 16.55 16.70
N PHE A 476 23.42 15.81 16.92
CA PHE A 476 23.19 15.03 18.14
C PHE A 476 23.10 13.52 17.84
N PRO A 477 24.14 12.73 18.17
CA PRO A 477 24.15 11.29 17.96
C PRO A 477 22.93 10.60 18.60
N GLY A 478 22.21 9.78 17.84
CA GLY A 478 21.03 9.03 18.31
C GLY A 478 19.67 9.72 18.08
N LEU A 479 19.65 11.00 17.67
CA LEU A 479 18.41 11.71 17.31
C LEU A 479 18.06 11.63 15.82
N GLU A 480 19.04 11.33 14.95
CA GLU A 480 18.87 11.36 13.49
C GLU A 480 17.74 10.43 12.98
N ASN A 481 17.50 9.30 13.68
CA ASN A 481 16.43 8.36 13.36
C ASN A 481 15.11 8.60 14.11
N ARG A 482 15.05 9.49 15.11
CA ARG A 482 13.84 9.67 15.93
C ARG A 482 12.66 10.21 15.13
N LEU A 483 12.90 11.07 14.13
CA LEU A 483 11.83 11.52 13.23
C LEU A 483 11.27 10.37 12.39
N SER A 484 12.13 9.49 11.87
CA SER A 484 11.68 8.30 11.10
C SER A 484 10.87 7.36 11.98
N LEU A 485 11.38 7.06 13.18
CA LEU A 485 10.68 6.20 14.16
C LEU A 485 9.34 6.81 14.60
N GLY A 486 9.31 8.13 14.84
CA GLY A 486 8.08 8.85 15.17
C GLY A 486 7.07 8.82 14.01
N ARG A 487 7.55 8.99 12.77
CA ARG A 487 6.74 8.90 11.56
C ARG A 487 6.16 7.50 11.37
N GLU A 488 6.97 6.45 11.48
CA GLU A 488 6.53 5.04 11.41
C GLU A 488 5.50 4.72 12.50
N ARG A 489 5.74 5.18 13.74
CA ARG A 489 4.83 4.99 14.86
C ARG A 489 3.46 5.64 14.62
N LEU A 490 3.45 6.85 14.04
CA LEU A 490 2.22 7.59 13.75
C LEU A 490 1.50 7.12 12.49
N ALA A 491 2.24 6.59 11.51
CA ALA A 491 1.64 6.11 10.27
C ALA A 491 0.72 4.93 10.52
N GLU A 492 0.81 4.29 11.70
CA GLU A 492 0.10 3.05 12.02
C GLU A 492 0.28 2.07 10.86
N THR A 493 1.39 2.14 10.12
CA THR A 493 1.78 1.07 9.23
C THR A 493 1.91 -0.11 10.16
N GLY A 494 1.09 -1.14 9.95
CA GLY A 494 1.26 -2.41 10.62
C GLY A 494 2.75 -2.64 10.66
N ARG A 495 3.28 -2.94 11.85
CA ARG A 495 4.65 -3.44 11.89
C ARG A 495 4.67 -4.46 10.74
N PRO A 496 5.59 -4.38 9.76
CA PRO A 496 5.86 -5.57 8.95
C PRO A 496 5.88 -6.70 9.97
N PRO A 497 5.08 -7.77 9.74
CA PRO A 497 4.77 -8.79 10.76
C PRO A 497 5.99 -8.89 11.62
N SER A 498 5.85 -8.67 12.94
CA SER A 498 7.00 -8.58 13.85
C SER A 498 8.05 -9.53 13.30
N ILE A 499 9.28 -9.05 13.07
CA ILE A 499 10.38 -9.93 12.68
C ILE A 499 10.57 -10.89 13.85
N GLY A 500 9.65 -11.81 13.93
CA GLY A 500 9.64 -13.04 14.63
C GLY A 500 10.26 -14.03 13.67
N PRO A 501 10.55 -15.21 14.21
CA PRO A 501 11.36 -16.19 13.54
C PRO A 501 10.82 -16.49 12.15
N ILE A 502 11.75 -16.73 11.22
CA ILE A 502 11.47 -17.32 9.92
C ILE A 502 10.56 -18.54 10.16
N PRO A 503 9.34 -18.60 9.60
CA PRO A 503 8.52 -19.79 9.67
C PRO A 503 9.26 -20.97 9.04
N GLY A 504 9.50 -22.00 9.84
CA GLY A 504 10.36 -23.13 9.50
C GLY A 504 11.67 -23.20 10.29
N GLN A 505 11.92 -22.32 11.27
CA GLN A 505 13.12 -22.44 12.08
C GLN A 505 13.18 -23.75 12.86
N GLN A 506 14.37 -24.33 12.77
CA GLN A 506 14.85 -25.51 13.44
C GLN A 506 14.56 -25.48 14.96
N PRO A 507 14.48 -26.63 15.63
CA PRO A 507 14.08 -26.72 17.03
C PRO A 507 14.89 -25.77 17.93
N PRO A 508 14.28 -25.22 19.01
CA PRO A 508 14.97 -24.34 19.93
C PRO A 508 16.24 -25.01 20.47
N LEU A 509 17.32 -24.24 20.53
CA LEU A 509 18.62 -24.74 21.00
C LEU A 509 18.49 -25.31 22.41
N ALA A 510 19.03 -26.50 22.61
CA ALA A 510 19.13 -27.09 23.94
C ALA A 510 20.22 -26.35 24.72
N VAL A 511 19.81 -25.76 25.85
CA VAL A 511 20.71 -24.98 26.72
C VAL A 511 20.62 -25.49 28.15
N GLU A 512 21.78 -25.76 28.73
CA GLU A 512 21.96 -26.21 30.11
C GLU A 512 22.80 -25.19 30.89
N ALA A 513 22.34 -24.83 32.09
CA ALA A 513 23.03 -23.88 32.97
C ALA A 513 23.92 -24.60 33.99
N PHE A 514 25.08 -24.02 34.26
CA PHE A 514 26.10 -24.56 35.16
C PHE A 514 26.67 -23.47 36.08
N ASP A 515 27.23 -23.91 37.21
CA ASP A 515 27.86 -23.07 38.23
C ASP A 515 27.03 -21.83 38.61
N ASN A 516 25.84 -22.05 39.18
CA ASN A 516 24.90 -20.98 39.55
C ASN A 516 24.58 -20.00 38.39
N ASP A 517 24.29 -20.54 37.20
CA ASP A 517 23.94 -19.80 35.98
C ASP A 517 25.07 -18.89 35.43
N THR A 518 26.33 -19.15 35.80
CA THR A 518 27.49 -18.40 35.30
C THR A 518 28.08 -18.98 34.01
N ILE A 519 27.89 -20.27 33.76
CA ILE A 519 28.34 -20.96 32.55
C ILE A 519 27.13 -21.61 31.87
N TRP A 520 27.04 -21.49 30.55
CA TRP A 520 25.93 -22.05 29.78
C TRP A 520 26.47 -22.92 28.66
N ILE A 521 26.04 -24.17 28.62
CA ILE A 521 26.36 -25.11 27.56
C ILE A 521 25.22 -25.10 26.55
N ILE A 522 25.54 -24.80 25.29
CA ILE A 522 24.60 -24.74 24.17
C ILE A 522 24.93 -25.93 23.28
N ARG A 523 24.02 -26.90 23.19
CA ARG A 523 24.13 -27.97 22.20
C ARG A 523 23.66 -27.44 20.85
N LEU A 524 24.59 -27.39 19.91
CA LEU A 524 24.29 -26.92 18.58
C LEU A 524 23.58 -28.04 17.80
N PRO A 525 22.64 -27.67 16.93
CA PRO A 525 21.82 -28.60 16.17
C PRO A 525 22.55 -29.09 14.93
N GLU A 526 21.99 -30.09 14.25
CA GLU A 526 22.59 -30.67 13.04
C GLU A 526 22.94 -29.64 11.94
N THR A 527 22.11 -28.62 11.78
CA THR A 527 22.22 -27.62 10.71
C THR A 527 22.30 -26.22 11.29
N LEU A 528 23.46 -25.57 11.18
CA LEU A 528 23.68 -24.18 11.62
C LEU A 528 23.44 -23.19 10.48
N PHE A 529 22.17 -22.84 10.28
CA PHE A 529 21.74 -21.79 9.37
C PHE A 529 21.27 -20.54 10.14
N ASP A 530 20.39 -19.71 9.57
CA ASP A 530 19.90 -18.49 10.24
C ASP A 530 19.02 -18.88 11.45
N TYR A 531 19.54 -18.69 12.68
CA TYR A 531 18.83 -18.94 13.94
C TYR A 531 18.34 -17.62 14.56
N ASP A 532 17.17 -17.65 15.21
CA ASP A 532 16.76 -16.56 16.09
C ASP A 532 17.44 -16.75 17.45
N GLU A 533 18.46 -15.95 17.71
CA GLU A 533 19.21 -16.06 18.96
C GLU A 533 18.56 -15.27 20.11
N GLU A 534 17.51 -14.48 19.85
CA GLU A 534 16.90 -13.65 20.89
C GLU A 534 16.30 -14.45 22.06
N PRO A 535 15.63 -15.61 21.84
CA PRO A 535 15.20 -16.49 22.92
C PRO A 535 16.38 -17.03 23.74
N LEU A 536 17.47 -17.40 23.07
CA LEU A 536 18.71 -17.86 23.71
C LEU A 536 19.31 -16.73 24.57
N PHE A 537 19.43 -15.52 24.03
CA PHE A 537 19.95 -14.37 24.76
C PHE A 537 19.07 -13.95 25.93
N SER A 538 17.74 -13.98 25.76
CA SER A 538 16.79 -13.66 26.83
C SER A 538 16.90 -14.65 28.00
N ARG A 539 17.21 -15.92 27.69
CA ARG A 539 17.37 -16.99 28.68
C ARG A 539 18.73 -16.96 29.37
N VAL A 540 19.81 -16.77 28.61
CA VAL A 540 21.19 -16.82 29.11
C VAL A 540 21.61 -15.48 29.76
N PHE A 541 21.13 -14.36 29.26
CA PHE A 541 21.49 -13.01 29.73
C PHE A 541 20.24 -12.17 30.12
N PRO A 542 19.45 -12.59 31.12
CA PRO A 542 18.27 -11.83 31.54
C PRO A 542 18.67 -10.51 32.23
N GLY A 543 18.39 -9.38 31.58
CA GLY A 543 18.50 -8.04 32.16
C GLY A 543 19.93 -7.51 32.43
N ASP A 544 20.01 -6.44 33.23
CA ASP A 544 21.27 -5.76 33.61
C ASP A 544 22.00 -6.42 34.80
N THR A 545 21.40 -7.44 35.42
CA THR A 545 21.92 -8.13 36.62
C THR A 545 22.42 -9.56 36.34
N GLY A 546 22.35 -10.03 35.09
CA GLY A 546 22.67 -11.41 34.72
C GLY A 546 24.11 -11.83 35.05
N ARG A 547 24.26 -12.94 35.78
CA ARG A 547 25.55 -13.54 36.21
C ARG A 547 26.20 -14.46 35.16
N GLY A 548 25.52 -14.75 34.04
CA GLY A 548 26.05 -15.56 32.94
C GLY A 548 27.29 -14.92 32.31
N ARG A 549 28.46 -15.52 32.54
CA ARG A 549 29.76 -15.04 32.03
C ARG A 549 30.20 -15.83 30.82
N SER A 550 30.14 -17.16 30.78
CA SER A 550 30.76 -17.90 29.67
C SER A 550 29.82 -18.86 28.95
N LEU A 551 29.98 -18.94 27.62
CA LEU A 551 29.25 -19.86 26.75
C LEU A 551 30.16 -21.00 26.31
N ILE A 552 29.66 -22.23 26.34
CA ILE A 552 30.34 -23.40 25.79
C ILE A 552 29.45 -24.01 24.71
N LEU A 553 29.97 -24.14 23.50
CA LEU A 553 29.26 -24.63 22.33
C LEU A 553 29.66 -26.09 22.05
N ASP A 554 28.69 -26.99 22.08
CA ASP A 554 28.89 -28.39 21.69
C ASP A 554 28.54 -28.55 20.22
N PHE A 555 29.55 -28.90 19.40
CA PHE A 555 29.40 -29.11 17.96
C PHE A 555 29.12 -30.56 17.58
N GLY A 556 28.93 -31.48 18.54
CA GLY A 556 28.85 -32.91 18.28
C GLY A 556 27.79 -33.33 17.25
N GLU A 557 26.66 -32.62 17.16
CA GLU A 557 25.62 -32.93 16.17
C GLU A 557 25.77 -32.18 14.85
N VAL A 558 26.63 -31.15 14.75
CA VAL A 558 26.68 -30.23 13.62
C VAL A 558 27.27 -30.90 12.38
N THR A 559 26.50 -31.02 11.31
CA THR A 559 26.96 -31.59 10.02
C THR A 559 26.95 -30.57 8.88
N LYS A 560 26.24 -29.43 9.04
CA LYS A 560 26.14 -28.37 8.02
C LYS A 560 26.16 -26.99 8.67
N MET A 561 26.85 -26.05 8.03
CA MET A 561 26.90 -24.65 8.47
C MET A 561 27.11 -23.74 7.25
N ASN A 562 26.35 -22.64 7.18
CA ASN A 562 26.54 -21.60 6.17
C ASN A 562 27.03 -20.29 6.80
N GLY A 563 27.14 -19.23 6.01
CA GLY A 563 27.56 -17.92 6.51
C GLY A 563 26.63 -17.29 7.56
N LEU A 564 25.32 -17.60 7.54
CA LEU A 564 24.37 -17.13 8.58
C LEU A 564 24.65 -17.83 9.91
N GLY A 565 25.05 -19.11 9.88
CA GLY A 565 25.58 -19.80 11.06
C GLY A 565 26.84 -19.13 11.62
N ALA A 566 27.75 -18.66 10.76
CA ALA A 566 28.92 -17.89 11.22
C ALA A 566 28.51 -16.53 11.82
N ASP A 567 27.53 -15.86 11.23
CA ASP A 567 26.94 -14.63 11.77
C ASP A 567 26.37 -14.85 13.18
N MET A 568 25.65 -15.95 13.41
CA MET A 568 25.15 -16.38 14.72
C MET A 568 26.29 -16.50 15.75
N LEU A 569 27.36 -17.22 15.41
CA LEU A 569 28.50 -17.42 16.31
C LEU A 569 29.20 -16.09 16.66
N VAL A 570 29.35 -15.17 15.69
CA VAL A 570 29.87 -13.81 15.94
C VAL A 570 28.97 -13.05 16.91
N LYS A 571 27.64 -13.11 16.74
CA LYS A 571 26.67 -12.43 17.63
C LYS A 571 26.76 -12.97 19.05
N LEU A 572 26.87 -14.30 19.22
CA LEU A 572 27.09 -14.93 20.53
C LEU A 572 28.36 -14.43 21.20
N CYS A 573 29.48 -14.39 20.46
CA CYS A 573 30.75 -13.85 20.95
C CYS A 573 30.63 -12.40 21.39
N ALA A 574 30.07 -11.54 20.52
CA ALA A 574 29.92 -10.12 20.81
C ALA A 574 29.09 -9.87 22.09
N ARG A 575 28.01 -10.64 22.26
CA ARG A 575 27.12 -10.54 23.43
C ARG A 575 27.76 -11.07 24.71
N ALA A 576 28.45 -12.20 24.65
CA ALA A 576 29.21 -12.73 25.78
C ALA A 576 30.31 -11.75 26.22
N THR A 577 31.09 -11.22 25.28
CA THR A 577 32.16 -10.24 25.58
C THR A 577 31.61 -8.97 26.23
N MET A 578 30.48 -8.44 25.77
CA MET A 578 29.84 -7.26 26.39
C MET A 578 29.44 -7.49 27.86
N LYS A 579 29.20 -8.75 28.26
CA LYS A 579 28.88 -9.13 29.65
C LYS A 579 30.13 -9.57 30.44
N GLY A 580 31.33 -9.34 29.91
CA GLY A 580 32.61 -9.72 30.55
C GLY A 580 32.94 -11.21 30.42
N GLY A 581 32.40 -11.84 29.37
CA GLY A 581 32.37 -13.26 29.16
C GLY A 581 33.29 -13.83 28.09
N SER A 582 33.38 -15.16 28.03
CA SER A 582 34.10 -15.90 26.98
C SER A 582 33.19 -16.89 26.24
N VAL A 583 33.59 -17.29 25.03
CA VAL A 583 32.94 -18.35 24.27
C VAL A 583 33.98 -19.43 23.96
N SER A 584 33.63 -20.69 24.20
CA SER A 584 34.45 -21.86 23.93
C SER A 584 33.64 -22.87 23.12
N ALA A 585 34.31 -23.76 22.38
CA ALA A 585 33.68 -24.82 21.61
C ALA A 585 34.45 -26.14 21.76
N PHE A 586 33.73 -27.26 21.71
CA PHE A 586 34.28 -28.62 21.72
C PHE A 586 33.52 -29.54 20.76
N ASN A 587 34.02 -30.75 20.52
CA ASN A 587 33.48 -31.71 19.55
C ASN A 587 33.39 -31.14 18.12
N LEU A 588 34.40 -30.40 17.67
CA LEU A 588 34.40 -29.87 16.31
C LEU A 588 34.52 -31.02 15.28
N PRO A 589 33.63 -31.10 14.28
CA PRO A 589 33.77 -32.01 13.15
C PRO A 589 35.06 -31.78 12.37
N ASP A 590 35.57 -32.84 11.73
CA ASP A 590 36.70 -32.76 10.82
C ASP A 590 36.44 -31.73 9.70
N GLY A 591 37.37 -30.78 9.52
CA GLY A 591 37.24 -29.67 8.57
C GLY A 591 36.63 -28.39 9.14
N MET A 592 35.95 -28.43 10.30
CA MET A 592 35.40 -27.23 10.94
C MET A 592 36.48 -26.24 11.38
N GLY A 593 37.69 -26.73 11.73
CA GLY A 593 38.83 -25.87 12.05
C GLY A 593 39.22 -24.92 10.91
N ASP A 594 39.13 -25.38 9.65
CA ASP A 594 39.39 -24.54 8.48
C ASP A 594 38.30 -23.49 8.30
N VAL A 595 37.03 -23.84 8.54
CA VAL A 595 35.90 -22.90 8.54
C VAL A 595 36.13 -21.78 9.57
N PHE A 596 36.48 -22.15 10.81
CA PHE A 596 36.76 -21.19 11.87
C PHE A 596 37.92 -20.26 11.52
N LYS A 597 38.98 -20.80 10.91
CA LYS A 597 40.16 -20.04 10.50
C LYS A 597 39.86 -19.07 9.37
N VAL A 598 39.09 -19.47 8.35
CA VAL A 598 38.75 -18.60 7.21
C VAL A 598 37.73 -17.52 7.59
N SER A 599 36.86 -17.78 8.56
CA SER A 599 35.92 -16.80 9.12
C SER A 599 36.49 -15.99 10.30
N GLU A 600 37.72 -16.26 10.74
CA GLU A 600 38.36 -15.71 11.95
C GLU A 600 37.58 -15.93 13.26
N LEU A 601 36.72 -16.96 13.31
CA LEU A 601 35.98 -17.31 14.54
C LEU A 601 36.91 -17.91 15.59
N ASP A 602 38.01 -18.55 15.17
CA ASP A 602 39.09 -19.06 16.03
C ASP A 602 39.77 -17.98 16.89
N GLN A 603 39.63 -16.70 16.51
CA GLN A 603 40.15 -15.58 17.30
C GLN A 603 39.22 -15.15 18.45
N ALA A 604 37.94 -15.54 18.42
CA ALA A 604 36.95 -15.18 19.45
C ALA A 604 36.42 -16.38 20.24
N ILE A 605 36.53 -17.59 19.67
CA ILE A 605 36.04 -18.83 20.27
C ILE A 605 37.23 -19.73 20.60
N GLY A 606 37.40 -20.08 21.87
CA GLY A 606 38.41 -21.06 22.29
C GLY A 606 38.02 -22.46 21.83
N LEU A 607 38.89 -23.14 21.09
CA LEU A 607 38.64 -24.49 20.56
C LEU A 607 39.31 -25.55 21.44
N PHE A 608 38.54 -26.52 21.90
CA PHE A 608 38.98 -27.57 22.81
C PHE A 608 38.61 -28.95 22.29
N GLY A 609 39.42 -29.96 22.58
CA GLY A 609 39.17 -31.33 22.12
C GLY A 609 38.11 -32.04 22.94
N THR A 610 37.99 -31.67 24.22
CA THR A 610 37.08 -32.31 25.17
C THR A 610 36.22 -31.29 25.92
N PRO A 611 35.03 -31.68 26.40
CA PRO A 611 34.21 -30.83 27.25
C PRO A 611 34.91 -30.39 28.55
N GLU A 612 35.76 -31.26 29.13
CA GLU A 612 36.50 -30.97 30.35
C GLU A 612 37.52 -29.84 30.16
N GLU A 613 38.22 -29.83 29.02
CA GLU A 613 39.13 -28.74 28.64
C GLU A 613 38.38 -27.42 28.48
N ALA A 614 37.20 -27.43 27.83
CA ALA A 614 36.37 -26.25 27.64
C ALA A 614 35.84 -25.69 28.97
N LEU A 615 35.42 -26.56 29.90
CA LEU A 615 34.97 -26.19 31.25
C LEU A 615 36.12 -25.63 32.10
N SER A 616 37.31 -26.23 32.00
CA SER A 616 38.51 -25.73 32.69
C SER A 616 38.91 -24.34 32.19
N ALA A 617 38.86 -24.10 30.88
CA ALA A 617 39.12 -22.79 30.30
C ALA A 617 38.08 -21.73 30.72
N ALA A 618 36.84 -22.14 31.01
CA ALA A 618 35.79 -21.28 31.57
C ALA A 618 35.94 -21.03 33.10
N GLY A 619 36.96 -21.61 33.75
CA GLY A 619 37.29 -21.35 35.15
C GLY A 619 36.76 -22.39 36.16
N ILE A 620 36.18 -23.50 35.70
CA ILE A 620 35.77 -24.61 36.58
C ILE A 620 36.99 -25.51 36.85
N ARG A 621 37.46 -25.56 38.11
CA ARG A 621 38.46 -26.55 38.54
C ARG A 621 37.76 -27.80 39.07
N ASP A 622 37.90 -28.86 38.29
CA ASP A 622 37.65 -30.29 38.57
C ASP A 622 36.68 -30.60 39.73
N ARG A 623 35.43 -30.91 39.36
CA ARG A 623 34.43 -31.54 40.24
C ARG A 623 33.83 -32.77 39.55
N GLY A 624 34.65 -33.71 39.07
CA GLY A 624 34.22 -35.07 38.74
C GLY A 624 32.96 -35.20 37.87
N TYR A 625 32.74 -34.24 36.96
CA TYR A 625 31.52 -34.15 36.16
C TYR A 625 31.81 -34.61 34.74
N THR A 626 31.11 -35.65 34.31
CA THR A 626 31.12 -36.16 32.94
C THR A 626 29.87 -35.62 32.25
N LEU A 627 30.03 -34.85 31.17
CA LEU A 627 28.89 -34.53 30.31
C LEU A 627 28.34 -35.84 29.72
N PRO A 628 27.01 -35.99 29.55
CA PRO A 628 26.46 -37.17 28.90
C PRO A 628 27.09 -37.30 27.51
N GLY A 629 27.86 -38.38 27.33
CA GLY A 629 28.70 -38.57 26.15
C GLY A 629 27.89 -38.53 24.86
N HIS A 630 28.39 -37.81 23.87
CA HIS A 630 27.94 -37.97 22.50
C HIS A 630 28.20 -39.43 22.09
N THR A 631 27.14 -40.17 21.74
CA THR A 631 27.20 -41.61 21.45
C THR A 631 27.50 -41.92 19.98
N GLY A 632 27.65 -40.89 19.14
CA GLY A 632 27.95 -41.00 17.72
C GLY A 632 29.43 -40.73 17.39
N GLU A 633 29.92 -41.37 16.32
CA GLU A 633 31.19 -40.95 15.70
C GLU A 633 31.03 -39.54 15.09
N PRO A 634 32.08 -38.70 15.11
CA PRO A 634 32.05 -37.38 14.48
C PRO A 634 31.65 -37.50 13.00
N VAL A 635 30.53 -36.88 12.63
CA VAL A 635 30.10 -36.85 11.23
C VAL A 635 30.85 -35.72 10.51
N PRO A 636 31.56 -35.99 9.39
CA PRO A 636 32.28 -34.95 8.66
C PRO A 636 31.35 -33.82 8.18
N ILE A 637 31.79 -32.57 8.31
CA ILE A 637 31.07 -31.42 7.72
C ILE A 637 31.43 -31.27 6.23
N ASP A 638 30.43 -30.96 5.41
CA ASP A 638 30.66 -30.59 4.00
C ASP A 638 31.33 -29.21 3.93
N THR A 639 32.65 -29.21 3.75
CA THR A 639 33.46 -28.00 3.57
C THR A 639 33.59 -27.56 2.11
N SER A 640 33.02 -28.31 1.15
CA SER A 640 33.15 -28.00 -0.29
C SER A 640 32.54 -26.64 -0.68
N ARG A 641 31.61 -26.15 0.15
CA ARG A 641 30.92 -24.86 0.00
C ARG A 641 31.63 -23.69 0.67
N TRP A 642 32.69 -23.95 1.43
CA TRP A 642 33.48 -22.95 2.14
C TRP A 642 34.78 -22.63 1.40
N ALA A 643 35.24 -21.39 1.52
CA ALA A 643 36.56 -20.99 1.06
C ALA A 643 37.64 -21.70 1.87
N LYS A 644 38.74 -22.11 1.22
CA LYS A 644 39.91 -22.60 1.94
C LYS A 644 40.62 -21.44 2.68
N PRO A 645 41.22 -21.69 3.86
CA PRO A 645 41.98 -20.66 4.57
C PRO A 645 43.15 -20.14 3.71
N VAL A 646 43.24 -18.81 3.58
CA VAL A 646 44.34 -18.13 2.90
C VAL A 646 44.96 -17.08 3.82
N VAL A 647 46.29 -17.03 3.87
CA VAL A 647 47.02 -16.09 4.75
C VAL A 647 46.93 -14.66 4.21
N LEU A 648 47.13 -14.49 2.89
CA LEU A 648 47.02 -13.23 2.18
C LEU A 648 46.27 -13.46 0.87
N LEU A 649 45.37 -12.53 0.55
CA LEU A 649 44.66 -12.49 -0.72
C LEU A 649 45.63 -12.18 -1.86
N SER A 650 45.46 -12.88 -2.97
CA SER A 650 46.24 -12.66 -4.19
C SER A 650 45.35 -12.90 -5.40
N LEU A 651 45.35 -11.95 -6.33
CA LEU A 651 44.70 -12.02 -7.63
C LEU A 651 45.76 -12.23 -8.72
N PRO A 652 46.02 -13.48 -9.15
CA PRO A 652 47.06 -13.77 -10.14
C PRO A 652 46.72 -13.20 -11.53
N ASN A 653 45.43 -13.08 -11.85
CA ASN A 653 44.94 -12.59 -13.13
C ASN A 653 44.39 -11.17 -13.02
N ARG A 654 44.72 -10.32 -13.99
CA ARG A 654 44.20 -8.95 -14.05
C ARG A 654 42.77 -8.97 -14.59
N ILE A 655 41.83 -8.43 -13.81
CA ILE A 655 40.44 -8.23 -14.24
C ILE A 655 40.34 -6.91 -15.03
N GLU A 656 39.81 -6.97 -16.25
CA GLU A 656 39.72 -5.80 -17.12
C GLU A 656 38.81 -4.72 -16.50
N GLY A 657 39.26 -3.46 -16.55
CA GLY A 657 38.53 -2.32 -15.98
C GLY A 657 38.66 -2.13 -14.46
N ALA A 658 39.05 -3.16 -13.71
CA ALA A 658 39.25 -3.09 -12.26
C ALA A 658 40.66 -2.56 -11.89
N ARG A 659 40.76 -1.79 -10.81
CA ARG A 659 42.02 -1.14 -10.40
C ARG A 659 42.91 -2.01 -9.52
N ASN A 660 42.32 -2.88 -8.68
CA ASN A 660 42.99 -3.74 -7.69
C ASN A 660 44.09 -3.01 -6.87
N LEU A 661 43.71 -2.00 -6.08
CA LEU A 661 44.69 -1.21 -5.31
C LEU A 661 44.85 -1.66 -3.85
N ASN A 662 43.82 -2.27 -3.26
CA ASN A 662 43.78 -2.54 -1.82
C ASN A 662 43.33 -3.96 -1.47
N VAL A 663 43.54 -4.95 -2.36
CA VAL A 663 43.16 -6.35 -2.11
C VAL A 663 44.37 -7.27 -2.06
N ASP A 664 45.28 -7.20 -3.03
CA ASP A 664 46.51 -8.00 -3.01
C ASP A 664 47.34 -7.73 -1.75
N GLY A 665 47.77 -8.81 -1.09
CA GLY A 665 48.57 -8.75 0.13
C GLY A 665 47.79 -8.32 1.39
N ARG A 666 46.45 -8.32 1.35
CA ARG A 666 45.60 -8.15 2.54
C ARG A 666 45.11 -9.49 3.05
N ARG A 667 44.91 -9.66 4.37
CA ARG A 667 44.12 -10.78 4.89
C ARG A 667 42.62 -10.48 4.77
N VAL A 668 41.82 -11.53 4.82
CA VAL A 668 40.39 -11.46 5.09
C VAL A 668 40.17 -11.06 6.55
N VAL A 669 39.16 -10.25 6.82
CA VAL A 669 38.77 -9.85 8.17
C VAL A 669 37.28 -10.07 8.41
N GLY A 670 36.97 -10.76 9.50
CA GLY A 670 35.62 -10.96 10.00
C GLY A 670 35.09 -9.77 10.83
N PRO A 671 33.86 -9.84 11.33
CA PRO A 671 33.27 -8.78 12.15
C PRO A 671 33.96 -8.60 13.52
N ILE A 672 34.75 -9.58 13.96
CA ILE A 672 35.47 -9.58 15.25
C ILE A 672 36.62 -8.56 15.25
N ASN A 673 37.25 -8.33 14.08
CA ASN A 673 38.48 -7.54 13.93
C ASN A 673 38.26 -6.08 13.48
N GLY A 674 37.01 -5.59 13.50
CA GLY A 674 36.69 -4.20 13.18
C GLY A 674 36.81 -3.24 14.38
N PHE A 675 37.00 -1.95 14.10
CA PHE A 675 37.08 -0.87 15.10
C PHE A 675 35.72 -0.45 15.66
N GLY A 676 34.73 -0.29 14.79
CA GLY A 676 33.47 0.38 15.11
C GLY A 676 32.45 -0.45 15.92
N ARG A 677 31.22 0.08 15.97
CA ARG A 677 30.06 -0.65 16.51
C ARG A 677 29.67 -1.80 15.58
N LEU A 678 29.21 -2.92 16.14
CA LEU A 678 28.68 -4.04 15.35
C LEU A 678 27.23 -3.80 15.00
N TRP A 679 26.96 -3.73 13.69
CA TRP A 679 25.63 -3.56 13.16
C TRP A 679 25.21 -4.82 12.43
N GLN A 680 23.98 -5.23 12.68
CA GLN A 680 23.22 -6.15 11.83
C GLN A 680 22.24 -5.32 11.02
N LYS A 681 22.28 -5.45 9.70
CA LYS A 681 21.30 -4.88 8.78
C LYS A 681 20.73 -5.96 7.90
N ILE A 682 19.43 -6.17 7.97
CA ILE A 682 18.72 -7.18 7.18
C ILE A 682 17.81 -6.46 6.19
N PHE A 683 18.02 -6.71 4.91
CA PHE A 683 17.15 -6.28 3.83
C PHE A 683 16.37 -7.49 3.33
N ARG A 684 15.04 -7.38 3.22
CA ARG A 684 14.18 -8.48 2.74
C ARG A 684 13.31 -8.02 1.59
N LEU A 685 13.29 -8.80 0.51
CA LEU A 685 12.34 -8.74 -0.59
C LEU A 685 11.36 -9.91 -0.44
N TYR A 686 10.07 -9.60 -0.39
CA TYR A 686 9.01 -10.61 -0.33
C TYR A 686 8.41 -10.81 -1.72
N ILE A 687 8.46 -12.05 -2.21
CA ILE A 687 7.92 -12.46 -3.50
C ILE A 687 6.72 -13.38 -3.22
N LYS A 688 5.53 -12.91 -3.60
CA LYS A 688 4.28 -13.60 -3.31
C LYS A 688 3.97 -14.73 -4.29
N ASP A 689 3.13 -15.66 -3.84
CA ASP A 689 2.46 -16.68 -4.65
C ASP A 689 3.38 -17.76 -5.24
N GLY A 690 4.53 -18.03 -4.61
CA GLY A 690 5.45 -19.11 -5.01
C GLY A 690 5.98 -19.02 -6.44
N MET A 691 5.90 -17.86 -7.10
CA MET A 691 6.24 -17.69 -8.52
C MET A 691 7.73 -17.88 -8.85
N VAL A 692 8.60 -17.78 -7.84
CA VAL A 692 10.06 -17.91 -7.96
C VAL A 692 10.54 -18.73 -6.78
N THR A 693 11.35 -19.76 -6.99
CA THR A 693 11.92 -20.55 -5.87
C THR A 693 13.12 -19.82 -5.22
N PRO A 694 13.47 -20.15 -3.97
CA PRO A 694 14.69 -19.62 -3.34
C PRO A 694 15.96 -19.81 -4.17
N GLU A 695 16.12 -20.98 -4.80
CA GLU A 695 17.26 -21.31 -5.65
C GLU A 695 17.31 -20.43 -6.90
N GLU A 696 16.17 -20.23 -7.57
CA GLU A 696 16.07 -19.35 -8.74
C GLU A 696 16.46 -17.91 -8.40
N ALA A 697 16.02 -17.41 -7.24
CA ALA A 697 16.35 -16.06 -6.79
C ALA A 697 17.86 -15.88 -6.51
N ILE A 698 18.50 -16.87 -5.90
CA ILE A 698 19.93 -16.83 -5.58
C ILE A 698 20.78 -17.04 -6.82
N ASP A 699 20.36 -17.93 -7.72
CA ASP A 699 21.00 -18.13 -9.01
C ASP A 699 20.98 -16.84 -9.85
N ALA A 700 19.82 -16.16 -9.91
CA ALA A 700 19.68 -14.88 -10.57
C ALA A 700 20.60 -13.82 -9.95
N LEU A 701 20.72 -13.77 -8.61
CA LEU A 701 21.65 -12.89 -7.92
C LEU A 701 23.10 -13.17 -8.30
N LYS A 702 23.53 -14.44 -8.32
CA LYS A 702 24.92 -14.80 -8.62
C LYS A 702 25.32 -14.46 -10.05
N HIS A 703 24.47 -14.78 -11.02
CA HIS A 703 24.73 -14.54 -12.44
C HIS A 703 24.68 -13.05 -12.83
N ASN A 704 23.82 -12.27 -12.17
CA ASN A 704 23.57 -10.88 -12.55
C ASN A 704 24.13 -9.86 -11.54
N PHE A 705 24.89 -10.30 -10.53
CA PHE A 705 25.33 -9.48 -9.40
C PHE A 705 25.92 -8.11 -9.79
N PRO A 706 26.82 -8.00 -10.79
CA PRO A 706 27.39 -6.71 -11.20
C PRO A 706 26.36 -5.77 -11.83
N SER A 707 25.38 -6.31 -12.56
CA SER A 707 24.35 -5.53 -13.25
C SER A 707 23.30 -4.96 -12.30
N PHE A 708 23.12 -5.58 -11.13
CA PHE A 708 22.20 -5.12 -10.09
C PHE A 708 22.79 -4.02 -9.19
N GLN A 709 24.06 -3.65 -9.38
CA GLN A 709 24.70 -2.58 -8.61
C GLN A 709 24.29 -1.19 -9.12
N PRO A 710 24.16 -0.19 -8.22
CA PRO A 710 23.90 1.18 -8.65
C PRO A 710 25.11 1.75 -9.40
N SER A 711 24.89 2.71 -10.30
CA SER A 711 25.92 3.24 -11.21
C SER A 711 27.22 3.77 -10.56
N PHE A 712 27.16 4.16 -9.28
CA PHE A 712 28.30 4.64 -8.49
C PHE A 712 29.09 3.52 -7.78
N ASN A 713 28.65 2.26 -7.89
CA ASN A 713 29.22 1.10 -7.23
C ASN A 713 29.42 -0.01 -8.27
N ARG A 714 30.65 -0.45 -8.52
CA ARG A 714 30.95 -1.45 -9.56
C ARG A 714 31.63 -2.65 -8.95
N PHE A 715 31.09 -3.82 -9.23
CA PHE A 715 31.61 -5.12 -8.82
C PHE A 715 32.23 -5.81 -10.03
N PHE A 716 33.41 -6.39 -9.86
CA PHE A 716 34.14 -7.11 -10.88
C PHE A 716 34.43 -8.53 -10.35
N PRO A 717 33.53 -9.49 -10.59
CA PRO A 717 33.74 -10.86 -10.17
C PRO A 717 34.86 -11.51 -10.97
N SER A 718 35.43 -12.59 -10.44
CA SER A 718 36.38 -13.40 -11.18
C SER A 718 35.69 -14.14 -12.34
N PRO A 719 36.44 -14.71 -13.29
CA PRO A 719 35.86 -15.55 -14.34
C PRO A 719 35.05 -16.75 -13.83
N ALA A 720 35.33 -17.22 -12.61
CA ALA A 720 34.59 -18.30 -11.95
C ALA A 720 33.29 -17.81 -11.27
N GLY A 721 33.01 -16.51 -11.29
CA GLY A 721 31.79 -15.92 -10.74
C GLY A 721 31.79 -15.86 -9.21
N ILE A 722 30.63 -16.15 -8.61
CA ILE A 722 30.46 -16.21 -7.15
C ILE A 722 30.63 -17.67 -6.70
N ALA A 723 31.88 -18.07 -6.47
CA ALA A 723 32.25 -19.40 -5.99
C ALA A 723 33.19 -19.30 -4.77
N PRO A 724 33.22 -20.28 -3.85
CA PRO A 724 33.99 -20.19 -2.62
C PRO A 724 35.49 -19.95 -2.88
N GLY A 725 36.06 -18.95 -2.19
CA GLY A 725 37.46 -18.52 -2.34
C GLY A 725 37.70 -17.48 -3.44
N GLU A 726 36.74 -17.27 -4.35
CA GLU A 726 36.88 -16.26 -5.39
C GLU A 726 36.84 -14.84 -4.83
N ILE A 727 37.54 -13.93 -5.49
CA ILE A 727 37.63 -12.52 -5.08
C ILE A 727 36.85 -11.65 -6.06
N VAL A 728 35.98 -10.80 -5.53
CA VAL A 728 35.21 -9.82 -6.28
C VAL A 728 35.78 -8.44 -5.98
N LEU A 729 36.35 -7.77 -6.98
CA LEU A 729 36.86 -6.41 -6.82
C LEU A 729 35.71 -5.40 -6.81
N ILE A 730 35.87 -4.32 -6.05
CA ILE A 730 34.86 -3.28 -5.89
C ILE A 730 35.51 -1.92 -6.14
N ASP A 731 34.97 -1.18 -7.10
CA ASP A 731 35.26 0.25 -7.26
C ASP A 731 33.99 1.05 -6.97
N SER A 732 34.04 1.92 -5.96
CA SER A 732 32.88 2.67 -5.48
C SER A 732 33.20 4.14 -5.28
N MET A 733 32.19 5.00 -5.51
CA MET A 733 32.27 6.42 -5.19
C MET A 733 31.58 6.71 -3.86
N THR A 734 32.38 7.18 -2.90
CA THR A 734 31.88 7.59 -1.58
C THR A 734 32.05 9.10 -1.38
N PRO A 735 31.45 9.72 -0.34
CA PRO A 735 31.53 11.16 -0.12
C PRO A 735 32.95 11.68 0.11
N GLY A 736 33.84 10.82 0.64
CA GLY A 736 35.26 11.14 0.82
C GLY A 736 36.11 10.95 -0.45
N GLY A 737 35.52 10.48 -1.56
CA GLY A 737 36.24 10.17 -2.80
C GLY A 737 36.12 8.70 -3.24
N PRO A 738 36.86 8.30 -4.30
CA PRO A 738 36.85 6.95 -4.82
C PRO A 738 37.48 5.95 -3.84
N VAL A 739 36.94 4.75 -3.80
CA VAL A 739 37.47 3.62 -3.04
C VAL A 739 37.54 2.41 -3.97
N SER A 740 38.74 1.82 -4.08
CA SER A 740 39.00 0.57 -4.77
C SER A 740 39.39 -0.49 -3.74
N THR A 741 38.63 -1.57 -3.65
CA THR A 741 38.76 -2.65 -2.67
C THR A 741 38.22 -3.95 -3.26
N GLY A 742 37.79 -4.90 -2.44
CA GLY A 742 37.13 -6.13 -2.88
C GLY A 742 36.48 -6.87 -1.72
N VAL A 743 35.93 -8.04 -2.02
CA VAL A 743 35.41 -9.01 -1.06
C VAL A 743 35.79 -10.41 -1.51
N MET A 744 35.98 -11.33 -0.58
CA MET A 744 36.16 -12.75 -0.86
C MET A 744 34.84 -13.48 -0.66
N VAL A 745 34.49 -14.40 -1.55
CA VAL A 745 33.36 -15.31 -1.36
C VAL A 745 33.75 -16.33 -0.29
N LEU A 746 33.25 -16.15 0.92
CA LEU A 746 33.53 -17.00 2.07
C LEU A 746 32.79 -18.34 1.99
N TYR A 747 31.54 -18.29 1.52
CA TYR A 747 30.64 -19.44 1.42
C TYR A 747 29.73 -19.27 0.19
N ALA A 748 29.37 -20.36 -0.49
CA ALA A 748 28.33 -20.33 -1.53
C ALA A 748 27.70 -21.71 -1.80
N ASP A 749 26.37 -21.78 -1.74
CA ASP A 749 25.52 -22.92 -2.14
C ASP A 749 24.34 -22.45 -3.02
N ASP A 750 23.38 -23.31 -3.34
CA ASP A 750 22.21 -22.97 -4.18
C ASP A 750 21.25 -21.95 -3.54
N ARG A 751 21.22 -21.83 -2.20
CA ARG A 751 20.29 -20.96 -1.47
C ARG A 751 20.95 -19.76 -0.79
N SER A 752 22.28 -19.65 -0.83
CA SER A 752 23.01 -18.58 -0.18
C SER A 752 24.44 -18.39 -0.69
N PHE A 753 25.00 -17.21 -0.45
CA PHE A 753 26.42 -16.94 -0.53
C PHE A 753 26.82 -15.80 0.41
N THR A 754 28.04 -15.84 0.91
CA THR A 754 28.54 -14.89 1.91
C THR A 754 29.83 -14.26 1.42
N PHE A 755 29.91 -12.94 1.53
CA PHE A 755 31.14 -12.18 1.33
C PHE A 755 31.82 -11.88 2.65
N ALA A 756 33.15 -11.95 2.66
CA ALA A 756 34.01 -11.45 3.73
C ALA A 756 34.90 -10.31 3.20
N CYS A 757 35.09 -9.30 4.05
CA CYS A 757 35.84 -8.10 3.68
C CYS A 757 37.35 -8.31 3.87
N PRO A 758 38.23 -7.71 3.05
CA PRO A 758 39.67 -7.65 3.30
C PRO A 758 40.03 -6.53 4.29
N GLN A 759 41.23 -6.60 4.85
CA GLN A 759 41.76 -5.50 5.67
C GLN A 759 41.71 -4.16 4.94
N GLY A 760 41.25 -3.12 5.64
CA GLY A 760 41.18 -1.78 5.10
C GLY A 760 39.93 -1.49 4.27
N HIS A 761 39.11 -2.49 3.95
CA HIS A 761 37.77 -2.29 3.41
C HIS A 761 36.95 -1.39 4.36
N PRO A 762 36.00 -0.55 3.88
CA PRO A 762 35.18 0.30 4.75
C PRO A 762 34.55 -0.46 5.92
N GLU A 763 34.06 -1.67 5.62
CA GLU A 763 33.46 -2.60 6.56
C GLU A 763 34.44 -3.73 6.89
N SER A 764 34.44 -4.16 8.15
CA SER A 764 35.00 -5.44 8.60
C SER A 764 33.81 -6.31 8.98
N GLY A 765 33.50 -7.32 8.18
CA GLY A 765 32.33 -8.14 8.43
C GLY A 765 31.91 -9.04 7.28
N PHE A 766 30.76 -9.67 7.49
CA PHE A 766 30.13 -10.58 6.56
C PHE A 766 28.91 -9.92 5.92
N VAL A 767 28.70 -10.21 4.63
CA VAL A 767 27.47 -9.88 3.92
C VAL A 767 26.93 -11.15 3.30
N THR A 768 25.86 -11.68 3.87
CA THR A 768 25.23 -12.92 3.46
C THR A 768 23.98 -12.64 2.64
N PHE A 769 23.93 -13.21 1.44
CA PHE A 769 22.78 -13.22 0.54
C PHE A 769 22.14 -14.60 0.66
N SER A 770 20.84 -14.66 0.88
CA SER A 770 20.11 -15.92 1.08
C SER A 770 18.68 -15.82 0.59
N ALA A 771 18.07 -16.95 0.28
CA ALA A 771 16.63 -17.02 0.03
C ALA A 771 16.02 -18.24 0.70
N PHE A 772 14.77 -18.13 1.13
CA PHE A 772 14.03 -19.20 1.79
C PHE A 772 12.52 -19.03 1.58
N GLU A 773 11.77 -20.10 1.80
CA GLU A 773 10.30 -20.09 1.77
C GLU A 773 9.73 -19.68 3.13
N ASN A 774 8.64 -18.93 3.11
CA ASN A 774 7.92 -18.48 4.29
C ASN A 774 6.42 -18.39 3.98
N GLU A 775 5.61 -19.25 4.60
CA GLU A 775 4.13 -19.25 4.46
C GLU A 775 3.64 -19.26 2.98
N GLY A 776 4.41 -19.89 2.08
CA GLY A 776 4.11 -19.94 0.64
C GLY A 776 4.70 -18.80 -0.20
N ASP A 777 5.36 -17.82 0.43
CA ASP A 777 6.10 -16.74 -0.22
C ASP A 777 7.61 -17.06 -0.26
N THR A 778 8.32 -16.56 -1.29
CA THR A 778 9.78 -16.61 -1.34
C THR A 778 10.36 -15.32 -0.78
N VAL A 779 11.24 -15.42 0.21
CA VAL A 779 11.89 -14.29 0.85
C VAL A 779 13.36 -14.27 0.43
N VAL A 780 13.77 -13.19 -0.23
CA VAL A 780 15.19 -12.94 -0.54
C VAL A 780 15.76 -11.98 0.49
N GLN A 781 16.86 -12.36 1.12
CA GLN A 781 17.47 -11.68 2.26
C GLN A 781 18.92 -11.28 1.95
N VAL A 782 19.27 -10.03 2.29
CA VAL A 782 20.66 -9.56 2.41
C VAL A 782 20.91 -9.20 3.87
N LEU A 783 21.75 -9.96 4.55
CA LEU A 783 22.16 -9.72 5.93
C LEU A 783 23.60 -9.23 5.94
N GLY A 784 23.80 -7.97 6.36
CA GLY A 784 25.12 -7.43 6.66
C GLY A 784 25.39 -7.45 8.16
N LEU A 785 26.39 -8.20 8.60
CA LEU A 785 26.91 -8.19 9.97
C LEU A 785 28.32 -7.62 9.96
N ALA A 786 28.45 -6.33 10.28
CA ALA A 786 29.72 -5.63 10.10
C ALA A 786 29.96 -4.50 11.09
N ARG A 787 31.23 -4.17 11.27
CA ARG A 787 31.74 -2.98 11.95
C ARG A 787 32.48 -2.10 10.96
N ALA A 788 32.65 -0.82 11.28
CA ALA A 788 33.65 -0.01 10.59
C ALA A 788 35.05 -0.57 10.85
N ASN A 789 35.90 -0.64 9.82
CA ASN A 789 37.23 -1.23 9.96
C ASN A 789 38.19 -0.36 10.79
N ASP A 790 38.06 0.97 10.68
CA ASP A 790 38.92 1.94 11.34
C ASP A 790 38.16 3.21 11.80
N PRO A 791 38.81 4.12 12.56
CA PRO A 791 38.17 5.33 13.11
C PRO A 791 37.62 6.31 12.06
N VAL A 792 38.26 6.42 10.88
CA VAL A 792 37.82 7.31 9.80
C VAL A 792 36.52 6.78 9.22
N TYR A 793 36.47 5.47 8.94
CA TYR A 793 35.24 4.84 8.47
C TYR A 793 34.13 4.89 9.52
N GLU A 794 34.41 4.66 10.81
CA GLU A 794 33.38 4.80 11.87
C GLU A 794 32.78 6.21 11.89
N GLY A 795 33.62 7.24 11.76
CA GLY A 795 33.16 8.61 11.56
C GLY A 795 32.28 8.76 10.32
N ALA A 796 32.75 8.27 9.17
CA ALA A 796 32.02 8.36 7.91
C ALA A 796 30.67 7.61 7.96
N PHE A 797 30.60 6.43 8.57
CA PHE A 797 29.37 5.65 8.73
C PHE A 797 28.32 6.37 9.55
N ARG A 798 28.74 7.11 10.59
CA ARG A 798 27.85 7.93 11.43
C ARG A 798 27.19 9.07 10.68
N PHE A 799 27.88 9.69 9.71
CA PHE A 799 27.34 10.85 8.99
C PHE A 799 26.66 10.50 7.67
N VAL A 800 27.25 9.59 6.87
CA VAL A 800 26.79 9.33 5.48
C VAL A 800 26.89 7.87 5.07
N GLY A 801 27.90 7.12 5.51
CA GLY A 801 28.19 5.76 5.04
C GLY A 801 27.04 4.78 5.25
N SER A 802 26.33 4.87 6.38
CA SER A 802 25.19 3.99 6.66
C SER A 802 24.06 4.13 5.60
N LYS A 803 23.83 5.36 5.10
CA LYS A 803 22.81 5.63 4.07
C LYS A 803 23.22 5.10 2.70
N ILE A 804 24.52 5.09 2.40
CA ILE A 804 25.05 4.58 1.13
C ILE A 804 24.88 3.07 1.06
N GLN A 805 25.22 2.36 2.15
CA GLN A 805 25.03 0.91 2.25
C GLN A 805 23.55 0.54 2.06
N THR A 806 22.63 1.25 2.73
CA THR A 806 21.18 1.09 2.54
C THR A 806 20.78 1.31 1.08
N ARG A 807 21.31 2.35 0.43
CA ARG A 807 21.01 2.63 -0.99
C ARG A 807 21.50 1.52 -1.92
N ILE A 808 22.68 0.96 -1.67
CA ILE A 808 23.25 -0.13 -2.48
C ILE A 808 22.37 -1.38 -2.39
N TRP A 809 22.06 -1.85 -1.18
CA TRP A 809 21.31 -3.10 -1.00
C TRP A 809 19.84 -2.97 -1.38
N THR A 810 19.20 -1.83 -1.10
CA THR A 810 17.84 -1.58 -1.61
C THR A 810 17.81 -1.53 -3.13
N HIS A 811 18.81 -0.91 -3.78
CA HIS A 811 18.89 -0.90 -5.24
C HIS A 811 19.09 -2.31 -5.80
N LEU A 812 19.99 -3.10 -5.20
CA LEU A 812 20.24 -4.48 -5.61
C LEU A 812 18.96 -5.33 -5.57
N LEU A 813 18.24 -5.33 -4.46
CA LEU A 813 17.00 -6.10 -4.33
C LEU A 813 15.88 -5.57 -5.23
N SER A 814 15.84 -4.26 -5.47
CA SER A 814 14.88 -3.68 -6.42
C SER A 814 15.20 -4.09 -7.86
N SER A 815 16.48 -4.17 -8.22
CA SER A 815 16.93 -4.63 -9.53
C SER A 815 16.67 -6.12 -9.72
N LEU A 816 16.87 -6.93 -8.68
CA LEU A 816 16.46 -8.34 -8.67
C LEU A 816 14.95 -8.48 -8.88
N ALA A 817 14.13 -7.73 -8.12
CA ALA A 817 12.68 -7.78 -8.26
C ALA A 817 12.24 -7.42 -9.69
N ALA A 818 12.85 -6.40 -10.28
CA ALA A 818 12.61 -6.02 -11.67
C ALA A 818 13.01 -7.12 -12.67
N HIS A 819 14.14 -7.79 -12.44
CA HIS A 819 14.61 -8.91 -13.26
C HIS A 819 13.65 -10.11 -13.19
N LEU A 820 13.12 -10.40 -12.01
CA LEU A 820 12.17 -11.49 -11.77
C LEU A 820 10.73 -11.13 -12.16
N GLY A 821 10.44 -9.89 -12.56
CA GLY A 821 9.09 -9.44 -12.93
C GLY A 821 8.13 -9.26 -11.76
N VAL A 822 8.65 -9.05 -10.54
CA VAL A 822 7.86 -8.98 -9.30
C VAL A 822 7.94 -7.59 -8.64
N PRO A 823 6.96 -7.20 -7.79
CA PRO A 823 6.99 -5.91 -7.11
C PRO A 823 8.19 -5.75 -6.16
N ALA A 824 8.87 -4.60 -6.23
CA ALA A 824 10.00 -4.27 -5.36
C ALA A 824 9.54 -3.80 -3.96
N ASN A 825 9.15 -4.75 -3.11
CA ASN A 825 8.78 -4.50 -1.70
C ASN A 825 9.96 -4.85 -0.78
N VAL A 826 10.94 -3.94 -0.67
CA VAL A 826 12.13 -4.14 0.17
C VAL A 826 11.92 -3.54 1.56
N VAL A 827 12.09 -4.36 2.60
CA VAL A 827 12.03 -3.97 4.02
C VAL A 827 13.44 -3.99 4.62
N LEU A 828 13.75 -3.04 5.52
CA LEU A 828 15.02 -2.95 6.25
C LEU A 828 14.79 -3.10 7.75
N ASP A 829 15.52 -4.00 8.41
CA ASP A 829 15.73 -4.04 9.86
C ASP A 829 17.19 -3.75 10.17
N ALA A 830 17.45 -2.87 11.14
CA ALA A 830 18.80 -2.49 11.52
C ALA A 830 18.94 -2.45 13.05
N ARG A 831 19.86 -3.26 13.57
CA ARG A 831 20.11 -3.40 15.01
C ARG A 831 21.61 -3.25 15.30
N CYS A 832 21.93 -2.56 16.38
CA CYS A 832 23.29 -2.51 16.92
C CYS A 832 23.46 -3.71 17.85
N ILE A 833 24.30 -4.68 17.47
CA ILE A 833 24.55 -5.89 18.26
C ILE A 833 25.52 -5.61 19.40
N ASP A 834 26.55 -4.78 19.12
CA ASP A 834 27.51 -4.30 20.11
C ASP A 834 27.77 -2.80 19.89
N GLY A 835 27.47 -1.99 20.90
CA GLY A 835 27.63 -0.54 20.88
C GLY A 835 29.05 -0.05 21.23
N GLY A 836 29.94 -0.95 21.63
CA GLY A 836 31.33 -0.68 21.96
C GLY A 836 32.20 -0.39 20.74
N VAL A 837 33.30 0.34 20.99
CA VAL A 837 34.35 0.64 20.00
C VAL A 837 35.62 -0.05 20.45
N ARG A 838 36.31 -0.70 19.51
CA ARG A 838 37.50 -1.53 19.74
C ARG A 838 38.78 -0.75 19.49
N TRP A 839 39.26 -0.05 20.51
CA TRP A 839 40.46 0.79 20.41
C TRP A 839 41.74 0.02 20.10
N ASP A 840 41.80 -1.27 20.44
CA ASP A 840 42.84 -2.20 20.02
C ASP A 840 42.98 -2.27 18.48
N GLN A 841 41.89 -2.03 17.75
CA GLN A 841 41.82 -2.07 16.30
C GLN A 841 42.04 -0.69 15.63
N ALA A 842 42.30 0.38 16.38
CA ALA A 842 42.48 1.73 15.80
C ALA A 842 43.65 1.80 14.79
N LYS A 843 44.66 0.93 14.95
CA LYS A 843 45.81 0.81 14.02
C LYS A 843 45.41 0.35 12.62
N ASN A 844 44.17 -0.15 12.41
CA ASN A 844 43.67 -0.56 11.10
C ASN A 844 43.58 0.59 10.10
N ILE A 845 43.60 1.85 10.56
CA ILE A 845 43.66 3.04 9.70
C ILE A 845 44.82 3.00 8.69
N ARG A 846 45.93 2.31 9.00
CA ARG A 846 47.08 2.15 8.08
C ARG A 846 46.73 1.36 6.80
N TYR A 847 45.64 0.62 6.83
CA TYR A 847 45.16 -0.19 5.72
C TYR A 847 44.00 0.46 4.97
N ASN A 848 43.49 1.61 5.43
CA ASN A 848 42.29 2.26 4.91
C ASN A 848 42.29 2.35 3.38
N ALA A 849 41.35 1.65 2.74
CA ALA A 849 41.32 1.48 1.29
C ALA A 849 41.01 2.78 0.56
N GLN A 850 40.27 3.72 1.17
CA GLN A 850 40.01 5.03 0.57
C GLN A 850 41.29 5.86 0.51
N ILE A 851 42.04 5.94 1.61
CA ILE A 851 43.33 6.62 1.66
C ILE A 851 44.30 5.95 0.66
N GLY A 852 44.38 4.62 0.68
CA GLY A 852 45.20 3.85 -0.27
C GLY A 852 44.83 4.09 -1.74
N THR A 853 43.54 4.18 -2.05
CA THR A 853 43.04 4.49 -3.39
C THR A 853 43.41 5.90 -3.83
N MET A 854 43.21 6.89 -2.95
CA MET A 854 43.53 8.29 -3.26
C MET A 854 45.03 8.50 -3.49
N LEU A 855 45.88 7.84 -2.71
CA LEU A 855 47.34 7.88 -2.88
C LEU A 855 47.82 7.09 -4.11
N GLY A 856 47.16 5.97 -4.43
CA GLY A 856 47.50 5.10 -5.56
C GLY A 856 46.98 5.59 -6.92
N GLU A 857 45.94 6.41 -6.94
CA GLU A 857 45.28 6.89 -8.17
C GLU A 857 46.22 7.62 -9.15
N PRO A 858 47.02 8.61 -8.72
CA PRO A 858 47.94 9.29 -9.62
C PRO A 858 48.88 8.30 -10.34
N ILE A 859 49.41 7.31 -9.62
CA ILE A 859 50.31 6.28 -10.13
C ILE A 859 49.58 5.35 -11.11
N TYR A 860 48.34 4.96 -10.80
CA TYR A 860 47.50 4.13 -11.66
C TYR A 860 47.19 4.83 -13.00
N VAL A 861 46.80 6.11 -12.95
CA VAL A 861 46.51 6.93 -14.14
C VAL A 861 47.76 7.08 -15.01
N LEU A 862 48.92 7.41 -14.39
CA LEU A 862 50.21 7.47 -15.09
C LEU A 862 50.54 6.16 -15.80
N LYS A 863 50.47 5.01 -15.10
CA LYS A 863 50.72 3.68 -15.71
C LYS A 863 49.77 3.37 -16.87
N ARG A 864 48.50 3.79 -16.80
CA ARG A 864 47.52 3.59 -17.89
C ARG A 864 47.80 4.48 -19.09
N LEU A 865 48.20 5.75 -18.88
CA LEU A 865 48.59 6.68 -19.94
C LEU A 865 49.87 6.24 -20.66
N PHE A 866 50.89 5.77 -19.92
CA PHE A 866 52.13 5.22 -20.52
C PHE A 866 51.91 3.90 -21.28
N LYS A 867 50.91 3.10 -20.90
CA LYS A 867 50.51 1.90 -21.68
C LYS A 867 49.74 2.27 -22.94
N SER A 868 48.88 3.29 -22.87
CA SER A 868 48.17 3.85 -24.04
C SER A 868 49.13 4.47 -25.06
N SER A 869 50.26 5.06 -24.64
CA SER A 869 51.26 5.60 -25.56
C SER A 869 52.07 4.50 -26.27
N ARG A 870 52.49 3.44 -25.57
CA ARG A 870 53.13 2.26 -26.19
C ARG A 870 52.21 1.46 -27.10
N GLY A 871 50.90 1.42 -26.83
CA GLY A 871 49.92 0.78 -27.72
C GLY A 871 49.63 1.57 -29.01
N LYS A 872 49.89 2.89 -29.03
CA LYS A 872 49.74 3.72 -30.23
C LYS A 872 50.95 3.69 -31.16
N GLU A 873 52.16 3.44 -30.66
CA GLU A 873 53.34 3.23 -31.51
C GLU A 873 53.32 1.87 -32.24
N ALA A 874 52.59 0.87 -31.74
CA ALA A 874 52.45 -0.43 -32.41
C ALA A 874 51.39 -0.45 -33.53
N ASN A 875 50.53 0.57 -33.63
CA ASN A 875 49.44 0.65 -34.62
C ASN A 875 49.64 1.76 -35.68
N ALA A 876 50.79 2.45 -35.68
CA ALA A 876 51.17 3.40 -36.73
C ALA A 876 52.13 2.78 -37.78
N GLY A 877 52.33 1.46 -37.72
CA GLY A 877 53.13 0.69 -38.67
C GLY A 877 52.52 -0.67 -38.96
N ARG A 878 51.29 -0.68 -39.50
CA ARG A 878 50.71 -1.80 -40.26
C ARG A 878 49.66 -1.30 -41.23
#